data_AF-A0A7W5Z7S3-F1
#
_entry.id   AF-A0A7W5Z7S3-F1
#
_cell.length_a   1.000
_cell.length_b   1.000
_cell.length_c   1.000
_cell.angle_alpha   90.00
_cell.angle_beta   90.00
_cell.angle_gamma   90.00
#
_symmetry.space_group_name_H-M   'P 1'
#
loop_
_entity.id
_entity.type
_entity.pdbx_description
1 polymer ?
#
loop_
_entity_poly.entity_id
_entity_poly.type
_entity_poly.pdbx_seq_one_letter_code
_entity_poly.pdbx_strand_id
1 'polypeptide(L)'
;MATAVQKITLSSSRDIPFNKLVLSQSNVRRVKAGVSVEELAASIARRGLIQSLHVRPELDAEGKETGLFEVPAGGRRYRALEHLVKQKRLNKTAPVPCIVSEASDDILIDEVSLAENIERAPLHPLDQFRAFQTLREKGMSEEEIAAAFFVDAKVVKQRLRLVSVSPSLLDVYAEDGMTLEQLMAFSVSEDHARQEKVWEAIRDGWQKEPYYIRRLLTETTVRASDKRALFVGVGAYEDAGGCVLRDLFQQDDGGWLQDPVLLDRLVGEKLKADAETIAEEGWKWIEIAVDFPYGHTSGMRRLAGATIDLTDEERAEREKLRDEFDALEAEYAEADELPDEVDARLGEIEEALDALESRPMIYAADQMARAGVFVSIRHDGQLAVERGYVRSEDEVVEGQEGDGAQGASVEGGEPGSVQRAVITVGGAAPETEEDEEVETIRPLPDRLVSELTAHRTLALRDAVATNPHVAMTALLHRLVTDCFLPHSARGCLEAQVREVHFPAQAEDLGESASAKSIQDRHERWGDHIPANDAALWDWLADQDDDTRMELLAHCVSFGVNALHEKPNPYSGMGVSQHGLDVRLSQADRLARATGLDMVAVGWRPTVGNYLGRVTKPRIIEAVREGAGDWAAQLIDHLKKGDMAKEAERLLAETGWLPEPLRMVDRDAKVDTDADDLPEFLVDDGEDEEATEEEDAQSMVAAE
;
A
#
# COMPACT_ATOMS: atom_id res chain seq x y z
N MET A 1 49.80 -23.77 9.43
CA MET A 1 50.12 -24.63 10.59
C MET A 1 48.81 -25.19 11.10
N ALA A 2 48.66 -26.51 11.30
CA ALA A 2 47.48 -27.02 12.01
C ALA A 2 47.66 -26.77 13.51
N THR A 3 46.71 -26.07 14.13
CA THR A 3 46.64 -25.96 15.60
C THR A 3 46.41 -27.35 16.17
N ALA A 4 47.29 -27.77 17.08
CA ALA A 4 47.17 -29.09 17.70
C ALA A 4 45.91 -29.13 18.58
N VAL A 5 44.99 -30.04 18.27
CA VAL A 5 43.75 -30.23 19.05
C VAL A 5 44.12 -30.52 20.50
N GLN A 6 43.80 -29.58 21.40
CA GLN A 6 44.01 -29.75 22.83
C GLN A 6 43.19 -30.92 23.33
N LYS A 7 43.82 -31.79 24.13
CA LYS A 7 43.14 -32.92 24.75
C LYS A 7 42.47 -32.45 26.04
N ILE A 8 41.15 -32.49 26.06
CA ILE A 8 40.35 -32.18 27.25
C ILE A 8 40.70 -33.17 28.36
N THR A 9 41.06 -32.65 29.54
CA THR A 9 41.23 -33.42 30.77
C THR A 9 40.00 -33.20 31.65
N LEU A 10 39.45 -34.27 32.24
CA LEU A 10 38.25 -34.19 33.07
C LEU A 10 38.61 -34.00 34.55
N SER A 11 37.96 -33.02 35.19
CA SER A 11 38.12 -32.69 36.62
C SER A 11 37.92 -33.91 37.52
N SER A 12 38.88 -34.16 38.41
CA SER A 12 38.88 -35.39 39.22
C SER A 12 37.83 -35.36 40.34
N SER A 13 37.19 -36.51 40.61
CA SER A 13 36.32 -36.66 41.77
C SER A 13 37.13 -37.01 43.03
N ARG A 14 36.89 -36.29 44.13
CA ARG A 14 37.58 -36.48 45.40
C ARG A 14 36.63 -36.23 46.57
N ASP A 15 36.65 -37.14 47.53
CA ASP A 15 35.97 -36.96 48.82
C ASP A 15 36.73 -35.95 49.68
N ILE A 16 36.05 -34.87 50.07
CA ILE A 16 36.63 -33.79 50.89
C ILE A 16 35.83 -33.69 52.20
N PRO A 17 36.48 -33.66 53.38
CA PRO A 17 35.79 -33.45 54.65
C PRO A 17 35.03 -32.12 54.66
N PHE A 18 33.76 -32.13 55.08
CA PHE A 18 32.92 -30.91 55.06
C PHE A 18 33.58 -29.70 55.74
N ASN A 19 34.34 -29.90 56.81
CA ASN A 19 35.08 -28.84 57.52
C ASN A 19 36.27 -28.21 56.75
N LYS A 20 36.52 -28.62 55.50
CA LYS A 20 37.48 -28.00 54.56
C LYS A 20 36.82 -27.27 53.40
N LEU A 21 35.49 -27.31 53.31
CA LEU A 21 34.71 -26.64 52.27
C LEU A 21 34.29 -25.25 52.75
N VAL A 22 34.44 -24.25 51.88
CA VAL A 22 34.03 -22.85 52.10
C VAL A 22 33.05 -22.44 51.01
N LEU A 23 31.94 -21.80 51.36
CA LEU A 23 30.99 -21.31 50.36
C LEU A 23 31.54 -20.04 49.70
N SER A 24 31.72 -20.05 48.38
CA SER A 24 32.17 -18.86 47.64
C SER A 24 31.10 -17.74 47.72
N GLN A 25 31.56 -16.49 47.72
CA GLN A 25 30.68 -15.31 47.76
C GLN A 25 29.99 -15.04 46.41
N SER A 26 30.53 -15.54 45.29
CA SER A 26 30.04 -15.36 43.91
C SER A 26 28.72 -16.10 43.58
N ASN A 27 27.73 -16.07 44.48
CA ASN A 27 26.41 -16.64 44.19
C ASN A 27 25.60 -15.70 43.26
N VAL A 28 25.52 -16.07 41.98
CA VAL A 28 24.86 -15.30 40.92
C VAL A 28 23.35 -15.09 41.16
N ARG A 29 22.65 -16.09 41.70
CA ARG A 29 21.19 -16.07 41.87
C ARG A 29 20.76 -15.13 43.01
N ARG A 30 20.19 -13.96 42.68
CA ARG A 30 19.65 -12.98 43.63
C ARG A 30 18.15 -13.17 43.88
N VAL A 31 17.38 -13.60 42.87
CA VAL A 31 15.92 -13.80 42.99
C VAL A 31 15.58 -15.15 43.64
N LYS A 32 14.63 -15.17 44.58
CA LYS A 32 14.27 -16.35 45.40
C LYS A 32 13.25 -17.29 44.74
N ALA A 33 13.66 -18.00 43.69
CA ALA A 33 12.88 -19.10 43.12
C ALA A 33 13.45 -20.48 43.49
N GLY A 34 12.66 -21.33 44.18
CA GLY A 34 12.90 -22.77 44.33
C GLY A 34 12.78 -23.37 45.75
N VAL A 35 12.77 -24.71 45.80
CA VAL A 35 12.69 -25.57 47.01
C VAL A 35 13.58 -25.10 48.17
N SER A 36 13.07 -25.18 49.40
CA SER A 36 13.77 -24.71 50.61
C SER A 36 15.06 -25.49 50.90
N VAL A 37 15.94 -24.91 51.73
CA VAL A 37 17.19 -25.56 52.17
C VAL A 37 16.87 -26.74 53.12
N GLU A 38 15.76 -26.62 53.84
CA GLU A 38 15.21 -27.54 54.81
C GLU A 38 14.69 -28.82 54.13
N GLU A 39 13.91 -28.69 53.05
CA GLU A 39 13.45 -29.80 52.23
C GLU A 39 14.62 -30.50 51.52
N LEU A 40 15.59 -29.73 51.01
CA LEU A 40 16.79 -30.27 50.39
C LEU A 40 17.66 -31.06 51.39
N ALA A 41 17.80 -30.55 52.62
CA ALA A 41 18.46 -31.26 53.72
C ALA A 41 17.71 -32.54 54.11
N ALA A 42 16.38 -32.53 54.14
CA ALA A 42 15.57 -33.73 54.38
C ALA A 42 15.74 -34.77 53.27
N SER A 43 15.84 -34.34 52.01
CA SER A 43 16.11 -35.21 50.86
C SER A 43 17.50 -35.85 50.93
N ILE A 44 18.56 -35.05 51.17
CA ILE A 44 19.94 -35.55 51.33
C ILE A 44 20.03 -36.55 52.49
N ALA A 45 19.37 -36.27 53.62
CA ALA A 45 19.35 -37.18 54.77
C ALA A 45 18.57 -38.49 54.54
N ARG A 46 17.80 -38.61 53.45
CA ARG A 46 17.07 -39.84 53.07
C ARG A 46 17.70 -40.58 51.88
N ARG A 47 18.36 -39.88 50.96
CA ARG A 47 18.84 -40.41 49.67
C ARG A 47 20.34 -40.25 49.42
N GLY A 48 21.06 -39.59 50.32
CA GLY A 48 22.45 -39.19 50.12
C GLY A 48 22.58 -37.95 49.22
N LEU A 49 23.82 -37.53 48.98
CA LEU A 49 24.13 -36.43 48.07
C LEU A 49 24.24 -36.98 46.63
N ILE A 50 23.12 -36.95 45.90
CA ILE A 50 23.01 -37.55 44.55
C ILE A 50 23.87 -36.82 43.49
N GLN A 51 24.08 -35.51 43.65
CA GLN A 51 24.96 -34.70 42.80
C GLN A 51 26.09 -34.13 43.66
N SER A 52 27.35 -34.32 43.24
CA SER A 52 28.57 -33.83 43.90
C SER A 52 28.74 -32.30 43.82
N LEU A 53 29.38 -31.70 44.82
CA LEU A 53 29.74 -30.27 44.79
C LEU A 53 30.88 -30.04 43.78
N HIS A 54 30.92 -28.87 43.12
CA HIS A 54 32.09 -28.47 42.35
C HIS A 54 32.93 -27.52 43.20
N VAL A 55 34.25 -27.73 43.25
CA VAL A 55 35.15 -27.01 44.16
C VAL A 55 36.47 -26.64 43.49
N ARG A 56 37.06 -25.53 43.93
CA ARG A 56 38.40 -25.07 43.51
C ARG A 56 39.29 -24.97 44.76
N PRO A 57 40.57 -25.40 44.74
CA PRO A 57 41.49 -25.16 45.85
C PRO A 57 41.64 -23.66 46.12
N GLU A 58 41.65 -23.28 47.39
CA GLU A 58 42.08 -21.95 47.82
C GLU A 58 43.62 -21.90 47.81
N LEU A 59 44.21 -20.82 47.28
CA LEU A 59 45.65 -20.59 47.26
C LEU A 59 46.05 -19.52 48.29
N ASP A 60 47.22 -19.69 48.90
CA ASP A 60 47.89 -18.63 49.67
C ASP A 60 48.51 -17.55 48.75
N ALA A 61 49.04 -16.48 49.35
CA ALA A 61 49.66 -15.36 48.62
C ALA A 61 50.94 -15.78 47.85
N GLU A 62 51.48 -16.95 48.18
CA GLU A 62 52.63 -17.59 47.55
C GLU A 62 52.22 -18.61 46.46
N GLY A 63 50.92 -18.74 46.16
CA GLY A 63 50.38 -19.54 45.05
C GLY A 63 50.22 -21.03 45.35
N LYS A 64 50.09 -21.42 46.62
CA LYS A 64 50.09 -22.81 47.09
C LYS A 64 48.78 -23.17 47.80
N GLU A 65 48.31 -24.42 47.65
CA GLU A 65 47.04 -24.85 48.26
C GLU A 65 47.03 -24.68 49.79
N THR A 66 46.09 -23.90 50.32
CA THR A 66 45.86 -23.76 51.77
C THR A 66 45.33 -25.06 52.40
N GLY A 67 44.80 -25.96 51.56
CA GLY A 67 44.11 -27.18 51.96
C GLY A 67 42.64 -26.95 52.34
N LEU A 68 42.12 -25.74 52.11
CA LEU A 68 40.69 -25.42 52.02
C LEU A 68 40.24 -25.38 50.55
N PHE A 69 38.93 -25.48 50.33
CA PHE A 69 38.32 -25.55 49.00
C PHE A 69 37.09 -24.65 48.95
N GLU A 70 37.10 -23.67 48.03
CA GLU A 70 35.91 -22.91 47.72
C GLU A 70 34.89 -23.78 46.98
N VAL A 71 33.61 -23.47 47.14
CA VAL A 71 32.48 -24.09 46.44
C VAL A 71 31.82 -23.05 45.52
N PRO A 72 32.26 -22.91 44.25
CA PRO A 72 31.60 -22.04 43.26
C PRO A 72 30.20 -22.52 42.89
N ALA A 73 30.00 -23.85 42.81
CA ALA A 73 28.79 -24.46 42.29
C ALA A 73 28.24 -25.51 43.27
N GLY A 74 26.93 -25.47 43.51
CA GLY A 74 26.23 -26.29 44.50
C GLY A 74 25.94 -25.62 45.84
N GLY A 75 26.00 -24.29 45.94
CA GLY A 75 25.84 -23.57 47.22
C GLY A 75 24.59 -23.92 48.06
N ARG A 76 23.45 -24.22 47.42
CA ARG A 76 22.24 -24.74 48.12
C ARG A 76 22.46 -26.11 48.76
N ARG A 77 23.23 -26.98 48.11
CA ARG A 77 23.60 -28.33 48.59
C ARG A 77 24.64 -28.22 49.73
N TYR A 78 25.59 -27.31 49.63
CA TYR A 78 26.49 -26.95 50.75
C TYR A 78 25.70 -26.48 51.98
N ARG A 79 24.77 -25.52 51.83
CA ARG A 79 23.93 -25.02 52.95
C ARG A 79 23.03 -26.12 53.54
N ALA A 80 22.53 -27.04 52.73
CA ALA A 80 21.76 -28.20 53.22
C ALA A 80 22.63 -29.18 54.03
N LEU A 81 23.88 -29.44 53.63
CA LEU A 81 24.85 -30.22 54.41
C LEU A 81 25.23 -29.49 55.71
N GLU A 82 25.46 -28.18 55.65
CA GLU A 82 25.74 -27.33 56.81
C GLU A 82 24.58 -27.39 57.84
N HIS A 83 23.34 -27.38 57.36
CA HIS A 83 22.14 -27.54 58.19
C HIS A 83 22.08 -28.93 58.84
N LEU A 84 22.41 -30.01 58.13
CA LEU A 84 22.50 -31.37 58.71
C LEU A 84 23.63 -31.49 59.75
N VAL A 85 24.75 -30.79 59.55
CA VAL A 85 25.85 -30.69 60.52
C VAL A 85 25.40 -29.90 61.77
N LYS A 86 24.69 -28.78 61.60
CA LYS A 86 24.09 -28.01 62.70
C LYS A 86 23.07 -28.84 63.49
N GLN A 87 22.27 -29.67 62.82
CA GLN A 87 21.36 -30.65 63.43
C GLN A 87 22.07 -31.87 64.06
N LYS A 88 23.41 -31.98 63.98
CA LYS A 88 24.21 -33.15 64.39
C LYS A 88 23.84 -34.47 63.68
N ARG A 89 23.16 -34.38 62.53
CA ARG A 89 22.79 -35.53 61.68
C ARG A 89 23.88 -35.91 60.68
N LEU A 90 24.87 -35.03 60.50
CA LEU A 90 26.09 -35.27 59.73
C LEU A 90 27.30 -34.81 60.56
N ASN A 91 28.43 -35.52 60.45
CA ASN A 91 29.67 -35.14 61.14
C ASN A 91 30.41 -34.05 60.34
N LYS A 92 31.07 -33.10 61.03
CA LYS A 92 31.92 -32.08 60.40
C LYS A 92 33.06 -32.66 59.56
N THR A 93 33.58 -33.83 59.95
CA THR A 93 34.63 -34.55 59.21
C THR A 93 34.08 -35.61 58.27
N ALA A 94 32.78 -35.60 57.95
CA ALA A 94 32.22 -36.54 56.98
C ALA A 94 32.79 -36.25 55.57
N PRO A 95 33.19 -37.29 54.81
CA PRO A 95 33.56 -37.10 53.41
C PRO A 95 32.35 -36.64 52.59
N VAL A 96 32.55 -35.61 51.78
CA VAL A 96 31.57 -35.10 50.82
C VAL A 96 32.14 -35.31 49.41
N PRO A 97 31.44 -36.02 48.51
CA PRO A 97 31.94 -36.22 47.15
C PRO A 97 31.92 -34.90 46.39
N CYS A 98 33.10 -34.46 45.98
CA CYS A 98 33.33 -33.23 45.24
C CYS A 98 34.00 -33.52 43.89
N ILE A 99 33.82 -32.63 42.92
CA ILE A 99 34.59 -32.55 41.68
C ILE A 99 35.55 -31.38 41.85
N VAL A 100 36.84 -31.60 41.65
CA VAL A 100 37.90 -30.60 41.87
C VAL A 100 38.44 -30.13 40.52
N SER A 101 38.25 -28.85 40.21
CA SER A 101 38.92 -28.17 39.08
C SER A 101 40.33 -27.72 39.49
N GLU A 102 41.20 -27.44 38.52
CA GLU A 102 42.57 -27.06 38.82
C GLU A 102 42.67 -25.61 39.32
N ALA A 103 43.73 -25.33 40.08
CA ALA A 103 43.97 -23.98 40.59
C ALA A 103 44.26 -22.99 39.45
N SER A 104 44.86 -23.49 38.36
CA SER A 104 45.33 -22.79 37.17
C SER A 104 44.37 -22.83 35.97
N ASP A 105 43.12 -23.27 36.14
CA ASP A 105 42.12 -23.13 35.07
C ASP A 105 41.83 -21.64 34.80
N ASP A 106 42.01 -21.17 33.56
CA ASP A 106 41.73 -19.78 33.16
C ASP A 106 40.24 -19.40 33.33
N ILE A 107 39.36 -20.40 33.40
CA ILE A 107 37.91 -20.31 33.62
C ILE A 107 37.60 -19.59 34.94
N LEU A 108 36.71 -18.59 34.90
CA LEU A 108 36.37 -17.78 36.07
C LEU A 108 35.44 -18.51 37.06
N ILE A 109 35.59 -18.21 38.35
CA ILE A 109 34.74 -18.78 39.43
C ILE A 109 33.24 -18.50 39.18
N ASP A 110 32.93 -17.29 38.72
CA ASP A 110 31.57 -16.84 38.40
C ASP A 110 30.98 -17.57 37.17
N GLU A 111 31.82 -17.92 36.20
CA GLU A 111 31.46 -18.60 34.95
C GLU A 111 30.97 -20.04 35.26
N VAL A 112 31.76 -20.78 36.05
CA VAL A 112 31.37 -22.12 36.55
C VAL A 112 30.10 -22.06 37.38
N SER A 113 29.91 -20.98 38.17
CA SER A 113 28.70 -20.80 38.99
C SER A 113 27.46 -20.49 38.13
N LEU A 114 27.61 -19.72 37.05
CA LEU A 114 26.53 -19.45 36.11
C LEU A 114 26.17 -20.68 35.28
N ALA A 115 27.16 -21.45 34.79
CA ALA A 115 26.93 -22.66 34.01
C ALA A 115 26.12 -23.71 34.78
N GLU A 116 26.51 -24.04 36.03
CA GLU A 116 25.78 -25.00 36.89
C GLU A 116 24.34 -24.56 37.19
N ASN A 117 24.07 -23.25 37.15
CA ASN A 117 22.74 -22.69 37.32
C ASN A 117 21.89 -22.82 36.04
N ILE A 118 22.45 -22.45 34.88
CA ILE A 118 21.77 -22.55 33.58
C ILE A 118 21.37 -24.00 33.27
N GLU A 119 22.26 -24.97 33.48
CA GLU A 119 22.01 -26.39 33.18
C GLU A 119 20.85 -27.03 33.96
N ARG A 120 20.44 -26.49 35.12
CA ARG A 120 19.61 -27.24 36.09
C ARG A 120 18.27 -26.64 36.45
N ALA A 121 18.13 -25.32 36.39
CA ALA A 121 16.84 -24.66 36.59
C ALA A 121 16.96 -23.22 36.08
N PRO A 122 16.08 -22.78 35.15
CA PRO A 122 16.20 -21.48 34.52
C PRO A 122 16.37 -20.37 35.57
N LEU A 123 17.37 -19.54 35.34
CA LEU A 123 17.58 -18.33 36.13
C LEU A 123 16.48 -17.32 35.80
N HIS A 124 16.18 -16.41 36.72
CA HIS A 124 15.43 -15.23 36.32
C HIS A 124 16.29 -14.47 35.29
N PRO A 125 15.75 -14.03 34.13
CA PRO A 125 16.60 -13.48 33.06
C PRO A 125 17.50 -12.33 33.54
N LEU A 126 17.01 -11.48 34.44
CA LEU A 126 17.79 -10.40 35.07
C LEU A 126 19.08 -10.88 35.76
N ASP A 127 19.07 -12.04 36.43
CA ASP A 127 20.26 -12.60 37.08
C ASP A 127 21.28 -13.09 36.04
N GLN A 128 20.83 -13.55 34.85
CA GLN A 128 21.73 -13.85 33.72
C GLN A 128 22.34 -12.57 33.15
N PHE A 129 21.55 -11.51 32.97
CA PHE A 129 22.03 -10.25 32.38
C PHE A 129 23.08 -9.59 33.28
N ARG A 130 22.81 -9.49 34.59
CA ARG A 130 23.75 -8.97 35.61
C ARG A 130 25.04 -9.81 35.67
N ALA A 131 24.99 -11.11 35.40
CA ALA A 131 26.18 -11.96 35.34
C ALA A 131 27.03 -11.68 34.10
N PHE A 132 26.43 -11.56 32.91
CA PHE A 132 27.15 -11.20 31.69
C PHE A 132 27.79 -9.80 31.80
N GLN A 133 27.10 -8.82 32.41
CA GLN A 133 27.71 -7.53 32.75
C GLN A 133 28.95 -7.71 33.63
N THR A 134 28.84 -8.50 34.71
CA THR A 134 29.95 -8.76 35.65
C THR A 134 31.17 -9.37 34.96
N LEU A 135 30.98 -10.23 33.96
CA LEU A 135 32.07 -10.82 33.18
C LEU A 135 32.71 -9.83 32.20
N ARG A 136 31.91 -8.97 31.56
CA ARG A 136 32.42 -7.88 30.71
C ARG A 136 33.19 -6.83 31.52
N GLU A 137 32.73 -6.50 32.72
CA GLU A 137 33.45 -5.62 33.66
C GLU A 137 34.75 -6.24 34.20
N LYS A 138 34.86 -7.58 34.17
CA LYS A 138 36.10 -8.32 34.46
C LYS A 138 37.03 -8.46 33.25
N GLY A 139 36.64 -7.92 32.08
CA GLY A 139 37.48 -7.82 30.89
C GLY A 139 37.25 -8.88 29.82
N MET A 140 36.25 -9.75 29.94
CA MET A 140 35.88 -10.67 28.86
C MET A 140 35.16 -9.92 27.72
N SER A 141 35.51 -10.26 26.47
CA SER A 141 34.78 -9.81 25.28
C SER A 141 33.40 -10.47 25.17
N GLU A 142 32.54 -9.90 24.32
CA GLU A 142 31.18 -10.40 24.12
C GLU A 142 31.20 -11.75 23.36
N GLU A 143 32.23 -11.96 22.54
CA GLU A 143 32.55 -13.19 21.83
C GLU A 143 33.10 -14.29 22.77
N GLU A 144 33.93 -13.96 23.77
CA GLU A 144 34.39 -14.91 24.79
C GLU A 144 33.24 -15.34 25.73
N ILE A 145 32.38 -14.40 26.13
CA ILE A 145 31.16 -14.71 26.91
C ILE A 145 30.21 -15.60 26.08
N ALA A 146 30.07 -15.34 24.78
CA ALA A 146 29.27 -16.16 23.88
C ALA A 146 29.78 -17.61 23.82
N ALA A 147 31.09 -17.79 23.64
CA ALA A 147 31.75 -19.09 23.63
C ALA A 147 31.61 -19.83 24.98
N ALA A 148 31.81 -19.15 26.11
CA ALA A 148 31.73 -19.74 27.45
C ALA A 148 30.35 -20.31 27.79
N PHE A 149 29.26 -19.68 27.32
CA PHE A 149 27.89 -20.11 27.61
C PHE A 149 27.17 -20.80 26.43
N PHE A 150 27.89 -21.10 25.34
CA PHE A 150 27.34 -21.72 24.12
C PHE A 150 26.12 -20.97 23.56
N VAL A 151 26.18 -19.63 23.55
CA VAL A 151 25.16 -18.74 22.99
C VAL A 151 25.75 -17.89 21.87
N ASP A 152 24.90 -17.31 21.01
CA ASP A 152 25.35 -16.39 19.97
C ASP A 152 25.78 -15.03 20.58
N ALA A 153 26.79 -14.37 19.99
CA ALA A 153 27.25 -13.05 20.44
C ALA A 153 26.15 -11.96 20.34
N LYS A 154 25.19 -12.09 19.42
CA LYS A 154 23.97 -11.28 19.35
C LYS A 154 23.10 -11.44 20.60
N VAL A 155 23.01 -12.64 21.17
CA VAL A 155 22.28 -12.89 22.43
C VAL A 155 23.00 -12.25 23.61
N VAL A 156 24.35 -12.27 23.64
CA VAL A 156 25.14 -11.56 24.66
C VAL A 156 24.94 -10.05 24.57
N LYS A 157 25.06 -9.46 23.36
CA LYS A 157 24.78 -8.04 23.08
C LYS A 157 23.38 -7.63 23.51
N GLN A 158 22.37 -8.43 23.16
CA GLN A 158 20.98 -8.22 23.61
C GLN A 158 20.84 -8.31 25.14
N ARG A 159 21.42 -9.31 25.82
CA ARG A 159 21.36 -9.40 27.29
C ARG A 159 22.01 -8.19 27.96
N LEU A 160 23.15 -7.72 27.46
CA LEU A 160 23.84 -6.54 27.97
C LEU A 160 23.01 -5.26 27.77
N ARG A 161 22.30 -5.13 26.64
CA ARG A 161 21.38 -3.99 26.36
C ARG A 161 20.19 -3.91 27.33
N LEU A 162 19.77 -5.04 27.91
CA LEU A 162 18.75 -5.04 28.97
C LEU A 162 19.30 -4.51 30.30
N VAL A 163 20.62 -4.52 30.55
CA VAL A 163 21.20 -4.02 31.80
C VAL A 163 21.43 -2.51 31.78
N SER A 164 21.46 -1.88 30.60
CA SER A 164 21.52 -0.41 30.47
C SER A 164 20.18 0.30 30.67
N VAL A 165 19.09 -0.44 30.97
CA VAL A 165 17.81 0.14 31.41
C VAL A 165 17.91 0.59 32.87
N SER A 166 17.14 1.60 33.27
CA SER A 166 17.14 2.17 34.63
C SER A 166 17.09 1.08 35.72
N PRO A 167 17.93 1.18 36.77
CA PRO A 167 17.87 0.29 37.94
C PRO A 167 16.47 0.18 38.57
N SER A 168 15.69 1.26 38.54
CA SER A 168 14.31 1.29 39.07
C SER A 168 13.40 0.31 38.30
N LEU A 169 13.49 0.31 36.96
CA LEU A 169 12.74 -0.60 36.11
C LEU A 169 13.25 -2.04 36.20
N LEU A 170 14.55 -2.24 36.38
CA LEU A 170 15.14 -3.56 36.59
C LEU A 170 14.69 -4.21 37.90
N ASP A 171 14.52 -3.43 38.96
CA ASP A 171 14.02 -3.95 40.23
C ASP A 171 12.49 -4.15 40.19
N VAL A 172 11.72 -3.32 39.47
CA VAL A 172 10.29 -3.61 39.17
C VAL A 172 10.14 -4.91 38.35
N TYR A 173 11.05 -5.18 37.42
CA TYR A 173 11.11 -6.47 36.70
C TYR A 173 11.52 -7.63 37.63
N ALA A 174 12.34 -7.40 38.64
CA ALA A 174 12.71 -8.41 39.65
C ALA A 174 11.56 -8.77 40.60
N GLU A 175 10.54 -7.91 40.72
CA GLU A 175 9.33 -8.11 41.52
C GLU A 175 8.11 -8.60 40.69
N ASP A 176 8.35 -9.15 39.49
CA ASP A 176 7.33 -9.60 38.51
C ASP A 176 6.34 -8.48 38.08
N GLY A 177 6.69 -7.21 38.28
CA GLY A 177 5.83 -6.04 38.01
C GLY A 177 5.74 -5.60 36.54
N MET A 178 6.58 -6.15 35.68
CA MET A 178 6.56 -5.97 34.22
C MET A 178 7.01 -7.25 33.50
N THR A 179 6.68 -7.39 32.21
CA THR A 179 7.16 -8.51 31.38
C THR A 179 8.54 -8.24 30.78
N LEU A 180 9.22 -9.30 30.33
CA LEU A 180 10.49 -9.16 29.62
C LEU A 180 10.36 -8.32 28.33
N GLU A 181 9.25 -8.43 27.61
CA GLU A 181 8.98 -7.67 26.39
C GLU A 181 8.78 -6.17 26.68
N GLN A 182 8.18 -5.83 27.83
CA GLN A 182 8.07 -4.45 28.30
C GLN A 182 9.45 -3.87 28.65
N LEU A 183 10.30 -4.65 29.33
CA LEU A 183 11.67 -4.25 29.62
C LEU A 183 12.51 -4.06 28.33
N MET A 184 12.33 -4.94 27.33
CA MET A 184 12.98 -4.81 26.02
C MET A 184 12.61 -3.48 25.34
N ALA A 185 11.33 -3.08 25.38
CA ALA A 185 10.88 -1.80 24.81
C ALA A 185 11.52 -0.57 25.50
N PHE A 186 11.82 -0.63 26.80
CA PHE A 186 12.53 0.46 27.49
C PHE A 186 13.99 0.64 27.03
N SER A 187 14.61 -0.41 26.50
CA SER A 187 16.02 -0.38 26.07
C SER A 187 16.29 0.37 24.74
N VAL A 188 15.24 0.86 24.07
CA VAL A 188 15.35 1.71 22.88
C VAL A 188 16.03 3.05 23.21
N SER A 189 15.73 3.64 24.38
CA SER A 189 16.41 4.84 24.89
C SER A 189 17.40 4.48 26.00
N GLU A 190 18.45 5.29 26.17
CA GLU A 190 19.40 5.21 27.30
C GLU A 190 19.09 6.25 28.39
N ASP A 191 18.15 7.17 28.16
CA ASP A 191 17.73 8.16 29.17
C ASP A 191 16.86 7.50 30.25
N HIS A 192 17.49 7.19 31.39
CA HIS A 192 16.84 6.64 32.57
C HIS A 192 15.70 7.53 33.11
N ALA A 193 15.79 8.86 32.99
CA ALA A 193 14.75 9.76 33.46
C ALA A 193 13.52 9.76 32.54
N ARG A 194 13.72 9.69 31.21
CA ARG A 194 12.60 9.45 30.27
C ARG A 194 12.00 8.06 30.44
N GLN A 195 12.82 7.02 30.62
CA GLN A 195 12.35 5.65 30.91
C GLN A 195 11.46 5.60 32.16
N GLU A 196 11.93 6.14 33.29
CA GLU A 196 11.19 6.16 34.55
C GLU A 196 9.88 6.97 34.42
N LYS A 197 9.92 8.16 33.80
CA LYS A 197 8.73 8.98 33.56
C LYS A 197 7.70 8.29 32.66
N VAL A 198 8.14 7.54 31.65
CA VAL A 198 7.24 6.75 30.78
C VAL A 198 6.63 5.60 31.56
N TRP A 199 7.39 4.92 32.44
CA TRP A 199 6.84 3.90 33.34
C TRP A 199 5.83 4.49 34.34
N GLU A 200 6.12 5.62 34.97
CA GLU A 200 5.20 6.34 35.86
C GLU A 200 3.87 6.72 35.18
N ALA A 201 3.88 7.03 33.89
CA ALA A 201 2.68 7.35 33.12
C ALA A 201 1.81 6.11 32.80
N ILE A 202 2.38 4.91 32.69
CA ILE A 202 1.66 3.70 32.24
C ILE A 202 1.45 2.63 33.34
N ARG A 203 2.20 2.69 34.44
CA ARG A 203 2.23 1.68 35.53
C ARG A 203 0.86 1.32 36.09
N ASP A 204 -0.05 2.27 36.16
CA ASP A 204 -1.41 2.11 36.71
C ASP A 204 -2.49 2.09 35.61
N GLY A 205 -2.08 2.19 34.34
CA GLY A 205 -2.94 2.10 33.15
C GLY A 205 -3.12 0.67 32.64
N TRP A 206 -3.99 0.51 31.63
CA TRP A 206 -4.26 -0.77 30.96
C TRP A 206 -3.39 -0.97 29.72
N GLN A 207 -3.05 0.10 29.00
CA GLN A 207 -2.14 0.07 27.85
C GLN A 207 -0.68 0.01 28.32
N LYS A 208 -0.09 -1.18 28.24
CA LYS A 208 1.31 -1.48 28.61
C LYS A 208 2.01 -2.32 27.53
N GLU A 209 1.53 -2.25 26.30
CA GLU A 209 2.05 -3.02 25.17
C GLU A 209 3.46 -2.53 24.79
N PRO A 210 4.41 -3.42 24.43
CA PRO A 210 5.78 -3.02 24.06
C PRO A 210 5.85 -1.94 22.96
N TYR A 211 4.91 -1.96 22.00
CA TYR A 211 4.79 -0.93 20.96
C TYR A 211 4.44 0.45 21.54
N TYR A 212 3.54 0.52 22.53
CA TYR A 212 3.13 1.77 23.15
C TYR A 212 4.26 2.36 24.00
N ILE A 213 5.01 1.51 24.72
CA ILE A 213 6.23 1.90 25.44
C ILE A 213 7.25 2.52 24.50
N ARG A 214 7.56 1.85 23.36
CA ARG A 214 8.46 2.41 22.34
C ARG A 214 7.99 3.77 21.85
N ARG A 215 6.71 3.89 21.46
CA ARG A 215 6.12 5.15 20.98
C ARG A 215 6.25 6.30 21.98
N LEU A 216 6.09 6.03 23.28
CA LEU A 216 6.28 7.04 24.33
C LEU A 216 7.76 7.38 24.59
N LEU A 217 8.70 6.52 24.21
CA LEU A 217 10.14 6.80 24.30
C LEU A 217 10.67 7.55 23.07
N THR A 218 10.06 7.34 21.90
CA THR A 218 10.45 7.95 20.61
C THR A 218 9.51 9.07 20.13
N GLU A 219 8.60 9.53 20.99
CA GLU A 219 7.65 10.62 20.72
C GLU A 219 8.32 11.93 20.24
N THR A 220 9.53 12.21 20.73
CA THR A 220 10.30 13.43 20.42
C THR A 220 11.42 13.20 19.40
N THR A 221 11.47 12.04 18.75
CA THR A 221 12.54 11.65 17.82
C THR A 221 11.99 11.39 16.41
N VAL A 222 12.83 11.53 15.40
CA VAL A 222 12.45 11.31 13.99
C VAL A 222 12.91 9.92 13.54
N ARG A 223 12.06 9.14 12.87
CA ARG A 223 12.47 7.84 12.31
C ARG A 223 13.51 8.03 11.19
N ALA A 224 14.44 7.09 11.04
CA ALA A 224 15.36 7.07 9.91
C ALA A 224 14.65 6.96 8.54
N SER A 225 13.44 6.39 8.52
CA SER A 225 12.52 6.33 7.36
C SER A 225 11.62 7.56 7.18
N ASP A 226 11.81 8.65 7.94
CA ASP A 226 11.25 9.97 7.60
C ASP A 226 11.98 10.52 6.37
N LYS A 227 11.26 11.08 5.40
CA LYS A 227 11.85 11.61 4.16
C LYS A 227 12.99 12.61 4.38
N ARG A 228 12.98 13.36 5.50
CA ARG A 228 14.08 14.24 5.91
C ARG A 228 15.35 13.49 6.28
N ALA A 229 15.21 12.39 7.02
CA ALA A 229 16.31 11.54 7.45
C ALA A 229 16.89 10.73 6.27
N LEU A 230 16.04 10.29 5.35
CA LEU A 230 16.46 9.69 4.07
C LEU A 230 17.21 10.71 3.20
N PHE A 231 16.66 11.93 3.02
CA PHE A 231 17.27 12.98 2.20
C PHE A 231 18.63 13.47 2.71
N VAL A 232 18.81 13.64 4.03
CA VAL A 232 20.12 13.98 4.62
C VAL A 232 21.05 12.77 4.65
N GLY A 233 20.51 11.58 4.93
CA GLY A 233 21.26 10.35 5.18
C GLY A 233 21.71 10.25 6.64
N VAL A 234 21.49 9.08 7.25
CA VAL A 234 21.78 8.83 8.68
C VAL A 234 23.25 9.13 9.01
N GLY A 235 24.19 8.73 8.14
CA GLY A 235 25.62 8.98 8.34
C GLY A 235 25.99 10.47 8.39
N ALA A 236 25.40 11.30 7.52
CA ALA A 236 25.67 12.75 7.52
C ALA A 236 25.10 13.45 8.77
N TYR A 237 23.99 12.94 9.31
CA TYR A 237 23.46 13.37 10.61
C TYR A 237 24.35 12.92 11.78
N GLU A 238 24.90 11.71 11.76
CA GLU A 238 25.88 11.23 12.76
C GLU A 238 27.20 12.03 12.69
N ASP A 239 27.74 12.29 11.50
CA ASP A 239 28.93 13.13 11.27
C ASP A 239 28.73 14.58 11.74
N ALA A 240 27.50 15.11 11.65
CA ALA A 240 27.13 16.41 12.19
C ALA A 240 26.99 16.45 13.72
N GLY A 241 27.28 15.33 14.41
CA GLY A 241 27.19 15.19 15.87
C GLY A 241 25.82 14.72 16.38
N GLY A 242 24.92 14.28 15.49
CA GLY A 242 23.61 13.77 15.84
C GLY A 242 23.65 12.37 16.45
N CYS A 243 22.77 12.11 17.42
CA CYS A 243 22.63 10.78 18.03
C CYS A 243 21.43 10.03 17.43
N VAL A 244 21.61 8.73 17.16
CA VAL A 244 20.58 7.82 16.65
C VAL A 244 20.36 6.69 17.66
N LEU A 245 19.12 6.56 18.16
CA LEU A 245 18.68 5.39 18.92
C LEU A 245 18.42 4.23 17.97
N ARG A 246 18.83 3.01 18.35
CA ARG A 246 18.58 1.79 17.57
C ARG A 246 18.06 0.67 18.50
N ASP A 247 17.05 -0.07 18.06
CA ASP A 247 16.47 -1.19 18.83
C ASP A 247 17.18 -2.50 18.47
N LEU A 248 17.92 -3.09 19.42
CA LEU A 248 18.61 -4.37 19.20
C LEU A 248 17.67 -5.60 19.24
N PHE A 249 16.35 -5.41 19.40
CA PHE A 249 15.34 -6.46 19.53
C PHE A 249 14.29 -6.49 18.40
N GLN A 250 14.24 -5.49 17.53
CA GLN A 250 13.35 -5.44 16.36
C GLN A 250 14.10 -4.85 15.15
N GLN A 251 13.58 -5.05 13.95
CA GLN A 251 13.97 -4.18 12.83
C GLN A 251 13.33 -2.81 13.06
N ASP A 252 14.14 -1.75 12.93
CA ASP A 252 13.79 -0.37 13.26
C ASP A 252 14.02 0.60 12.08
N ASP A 253 14.20 0.05 10.88
CA ASP A 253 14.34 0.77 9.62
C ASP A 253 15.47 1.83 9.62
N GLY A 254 16.52 1.61 10.44
CA GLY A 254 17.64 2.53 10.63
C GLY A 254 17.61 3.31 11.95
N GLY A 255 16.52 3.18 12.73
CA GLY A 255 16.40 3.71 14.09
C GLY A 255 15.73 5.09 14.17
N TRP A 256 16.07 5.86 15.21
CA TRP A 256 15.45 7.15 15.52
C TRP A 256 16.48 8.24 15.84
N LEU A 257 16.48 9.31 15.06
CA LEU A 257 17.30 10.51 15.21
C LEU A 257 16.77 11.34 16.40
N GLN A 258 17.62 11.53 17.42
CA GLN A 258 17.26 12.20 18.68
C GLN A 258 17.02 13.72 18.57
N ASP A 259 17.63 14.40 17.60
CA ASP A 259 17.56 15.86 17.48
C ASP A 259 16.87 16.27 16.16
N PRO A 260 15.55 16.55 16.21
CA PRO A 260 14.81 17.06 15.05
C PRO A 260 15.31 18.43 14.58
N VAL A 261 15.88 19.25 15.46
CA VAL A 261 16.33 20.63 15.13
C VAL A 261 17.65 20.57 14.37
N LEU A 262 18.55 19.65 14.74
CA LEU A 262 19.73 19.33 13.94
C LEU A 262 19.33 18.78 12.56
N LEU A 263 18.36 17.86 12.51
CA LEU A 263 17.88 17.30 11.24
C LEU A 263 17.27 18.39 10.33
N ASP A 264 16.33 19.19 10.84
CA ASP A 264 15.67 20.25 10.05
C ASP A 264 16.68 21.31 9.57
N ARG A 265 17.75 21.58 10.36
CA ARG A 265 18.88 22.42 9.92
C ARG A 265 19.65 21.79 8.77
N LEU A 266 20.03 20.52 8.86
CA LEU A 266 20.78 19.82 7.80
C LEU A 266 19.95 19.68 6.52
N VAL A 267 18.64 19.43 6.65
CA VAL A 267 17.68 19.43 5.53
C VAL A 267 17.66 20.80 4.85
N GLY A 268 17.55 21.89 5.61
CA GLY A 268 17.56 23.25 5.08
C GLY A 268 18.90 23.65 4.43
N GLU A 269 20.02 23.25 5.03
CA GLU A 269 21.37 23.45 4.48
C GLU A 269 21.55 22.70 3.15
N LYS A 270 21.09 21.44 3.05
CA LYS A 270 21.17 20.64 1.83
C LYS A 270 20.19 21.12 0.74
N LEU A 271 18.90 21.31 1.05
CA LEU A 271 17.92 21.85 0.09
C LEU A 271 18.37 23.18 -0.52
N LYS A 272 19.04 24.02 0.28
CA LYS A 272 19.60 25.29 -0.20
C LYS A 272 20.78 25.09 -1.16
N ALA A 273 21.68 24.13 -0.92
CA ALA A 273 22.77 23.81 -1.84
C ALA A 273 22.27 23.21 -3.17
N ASP A 274 21.28 22.32 -3.10
CA ASP A 274 20.63 21.75 -4.29
C ASP A 274 19.90 22.84 -5.09
N ALA A 275 19.21 23.77 -4.42
CA ALA A 275 18.56 24.92 -5.05
C ALA A 275 19.55 25.97 -5.60
N GLU A 276 20.71 26.17 -4.96
CA GLU A 276 21.78 27.01 -5.51
C GLU A 276 22.38 26.39 -6.79
N THR A 277 22.44 25.06 -6.89
CA THR A 277 22.81 24.36 -8.13
C THR A 277 21.76 24.56 -9.22
N ILE A 278 20.46 24.45 -8.89
CA ILE A 278 19.35 24.68 -9.84
C ILE A 278 19.26 26.16 -10.27
N ALA A 279 19.76 27.11 -9.46
CA ALA A 279 19.82 28.53 -9.82
C ALA A 279 20.76 28.80 -11.01
N GLU A 280 21.79 27.96 -11.23
CA GLU A 280 22.68 28.08 -12.38
C GLU A 280 21.97 27.80 -13.72
N GLU A 281 20.79 27.16 -13.71
CA GLU A 281 19.95 26.96 -14.90
C GLU A 281 19.34 28.27 -15.43
N GLY A 282 19.24 29.33 -14.59
CA GLY A 282 18.76 30.66 -15.02
C GLY A 282 17.25 30.93 -14.83
N TRP A 283 16.61 30.23 -13.90
CA TRP A 283 15.21 30.47 -13.51
C TRP A 283 14.99 31.82 -12.81
N LYS A 284 13.82 32.43 -13.01
CA LYS A 284 13.47 33.75 -12.41
C LYS A 284 13.35 33.71 -10.88
N TRP A 285 12.82 32.63 -10.34
CA TRP A 285 12.73 32.38 -8.90
C TRP A 285 12.79 30.87 -8.60
N ILE A 286 13.22 30.53 -7.40
CA ILE A 286 13.20 29.16 -6.87
C ILE A 286 12.60 29.21 -5.49
N GLU A 287 11.68 28.30 -5.19
CA GLU A 287 11.01 28.19 -3.90
C GLU A 287 11.30 26.82 -3.29
N ILE A 288 11.83 26.81 -2.06
CA ILE A 288 12.29 25.61 -1.35
C ILE A 288 11.42 25.32 -0.13
N ALA A 289 10.95 24.08 0.01
CA ALA A 289 10.25 23.60 1.20
C ALA A 289 10.45 22.09 1.37
N VAL A 290 10.36 21.59 2.61
CA VAL A 290 10.36 20.13 2.87
C VAL A 290 9.14 19.45 2.24
N ASP A 291 8.03 20.17 2.18
CA ASP A 291 6.74 19.76 1.65
C ASP A 291 5.96 21.01 1.22
N PHE A 292 5.13 20.91 0.18
CA PHE A 292 4.27 22.01 -0.27
C PHE A 292 2.79 21.60 -0.16
N PRO A 293 1.90 22.46 0.39
CA PRO A 293 0.48 22.14 0.49
C PRO A 293 -0.17 21.74 -0.84
N TYR A 294 -1.21 20.90 -0.75
CA TYR A 294 -2.05 20.56 -1.90
C TYR A 294 -2.57 21.82 -2.58
N GLY A 295 -2.31 21.96 -3.89
CA GLY A 295 -2.71 23.11 -4.68
C GLY A 295 -1.82 24.34 -4.55
N HIS A 296 -0.59 24.25 -4.04
CA HIS A 296 0.36 25.38 -4.00
C HIS A 296 0.67 25.98 -5.40
N THR A 297 0.52 25.20 -6.47
CA THR A 297 0.65 25.62 -7.88
C THR A 297 -0.63 26.25 -8.47
N SER A 298 -1.72 26.34 -7.71
CA SER A 298 -3.00 26.89 -8.19
C SER A 298 -2.87 28.37 -8.58
N GLY A 299 -3.33 28.72 -9.78
CA GLY A 299 -3.16 30.07 -10.32
C GLY A 299 -1.77 30.37 -10.89
N MET A 300 -0.91 29.35 -11.03
CA MET A 300 0.35 29.45 -11.78
C MET A 300 0.25 28.66 -13.09
N ARG A 301 0.73 29.24 -14.19
CA ARG A 301 0.70 28.58 -15.50
C ARG A 301 1.98 27.75 -15.68
N ARG A 302 1.83 26.44 -15.88
CA ARG A 302 2.96 25.55 -16.19
C ARG A 302 3.35 25.67 -17.66
N LEU A 303 4.65 25.76 -17.92
CA LEU A 303 5.26 25.75 -19.25
C LEU A 303 5.37 24.32 -19.78
N ALA A 304 5.09 24.13 -21.07
CA ALA A 304 5.51 22.94 -21.80
C ALA A 304 7.01 23.06 -22.14
N GLY A 305 7.82 22.19 -21.54
CA GLY A 305 9.23 21.99 -21.92
C GLY A 305 9.35 20.97 -23.06
N ALA A 306 10.49 20.97 -23.75
CA ALA A 306 10.84 19.96 -24.73
C ALA A 306 11.58 18.79 -24.04
N THR A 307 11.22 17.56 -24.36
CA THR A 307 11.97 16.36 -23.95
C THR A 307 13.25 16.23 -24.78
N ILE A 308 14.33 15.75 -24.15
CA ILE A 308 15.57 15.39 -24.87
C ILE A 308 15.37 14.00 -25.47
N ASP A 309 15.34 13.90 -26.80
CA ASP A 309 15.37 12.61 -27.51
C ASP A 309 16.62 11.81 -27.11
N LEU A 310 16.47 10.49 -26.94
CA LEU A 310 17.61 9.58 -26.73
C LEU A 310 18.56 9.66 -27.93
N THR A 311 19.85 9.87 -27.66
CA THR A 311 20.90 9.73 -28.67
C THR A 311 20.94 8.30 -29.22
N ASP A 312 21.56 8.11 -30.39
CA ASP A 312 21.68 6.77 -30.99
C ASP A 312 22.51 5.81 -30.12
N GLU A 313 23.42 6.34 -29.30
CA GLU A 313 24.23 5.59 -28.32
C GLU A 313 23.37 5.17 -27.11
N GLU A 314 22.66 6.11 -26.46
CA GLU A 314 21.76 5.81 -25.34
C GLU A 314 20.62 4.87 -25.74
N ARG A 315 20.13 4.96 -26.99
CA ARG A 315 19.07 4.08 -27.49
C ARG A 315 19.56 2.65 -27.69
N ALA A 316 20.79 2.47 -28.20
CA ALA A 316 21.42 1.16 -28.30
C ALA A 316 21.77 0.58 -26.93
N GLU A 317 22.11 1.42 -25.94
CA GLU A 317 22.28 1.00 -24.55
C GLU A 317 20.95 0.55 -23.92
N ARG A 318 19.86 1.29 -24.13
CA ARG A 318 18.51 0.90 -23.65
C ARG A 318 18.02 -0.40 -24.27
N GLU A 319 18.20 -0.59 -25.58
CA GLU A 319 17.86 -1.86 -26.24
C GLU A 319 18.72 -3.01 -25.71
N LYS A 320 20.04 -2.82 -25.54
CA LYS A 320 20.92 -3.84 -24.94
C LYS A 320 20.50 -4.20 -23.49
N LEU A 321 20.16 -3.21 -22.66
CA LEU A 321 19.72 -3.45 -21.28
C LEU A 321 18.40 -4.23 -21.25
N ARG A 322 17.48 -3.92 -22.15
CA ARG A 322 16.23 -4.67 -22.31
C ARG A 322 16.46 -6.09 -22.84
N ASP A 323 17.30 -6.28 -23.85
CA ASP A 323 17.69 -7.61 -24.33
C ASP A 323 18.33 -8.46 -23.22
N GLU A 324 19.03 -7.83 -22.27
CA GLU A 324 19.61 -8.48 -21.08
C GLU A 324 18.53 -8.83 -20.03
N PHE A 325 17.55 -7.95 -19.80
CA PHE A 325 16.38 -8.21 -18.95
C PHE A 325 15.52 -9.36 -19.48
N ASP A 326 15.05 -9.23 -20.74
CA ASP A 326 14.16 -10.20 -21.40
C ASP A 326 14.84 -11.59 -21.48
N ALA A 327 16.18 -11.66 -21.55
CA ALA A 327 16.95 -12.90 -21.51
C ALA A 327 17.06 -13.51 -20.11
N LEU A 328 17.26 -12.71 -19.06
CA LEU A 328 17.31 -13.18 -17.67
C LEU A 328 15.93 -13.64 -17.18
N GLU A 329 14.85 -12.90 -17.51
CA GLU A 329 13.47 -13.34 -17.24
C GLU A 329 13.20 -14.69 -17.92
N ALA A 330 13.60 -14.86 -19.19
CA ALA A 330 13.40 -16.11 -19.92
C ALA A 330 14.26 -17.29 -19.43
N GLU A 331 15.48 -17.06 -18.92
CA GLU A 331 16.34 -18.12 -18.36
C GLU A 331 15.80 -18.64 -17.00
N TYR A 332 15.16 -17.78 -16.22
CA TYR A 332 14.67 -18.10 -14.87
C TYR A 332 13.13 -18.24 -14.76
N ALA A 333 12.39 -18.20 -15.87
CA ALA A 333 10.92 -18.28 -15.91
C ALA A 333 10.29 -19.56 -15.29
N GLU A 334 11.06 -20.64 -15.13
CA GLU A 334 10.63 -21.89 -14.46
C GLU A 334 11.29 -22.11 -13.08
N ALA A 335 11.96 -21.10 -12.51
CA ALA A 335 12.61 -21.19 -11.20
C ALA A 335 11.67 -20.79 -10.05
N ASP A 336 11.60 -21.62 -8.99
CA ASP A 336 10.81 -21.31 -7.77
C ASP A 336 11.38 -20.12 -6.97
N GLU A 337 12.70 -19.88 -7.04
CA GLU A 337 13.42 -18.76 -6.42
C GLU A 337 14.55 -18.28 -7.36
N LEU A 338 14.73 -16.96 -7.49
CA LEU A 338 15.85 -16.35 -8.23
C LEU A 338 17.16 -16.44 -7.42
N PRO A 339 18.32 -16.70 -8.05
CA PRO A 339 19.61 -16.55 -7.38
C PRO A 339 19.90 -15.09 -7.01
N ASP A 340 20.49 -14.84 -5.83
CA ASP A 340 20.85 -13.49 -5.34
C ASP A 340 21.61 -12.62 -6.37
N GLU A 341 22.51 -13.24 -7.16
CA GLU A 341 23.31 -12.56 -8.20
C GLU A 341 22.47 -12.14 -9.42
N VAL A 342 21.32 -12.78 -9.66
CA VAL A 342 20.39 -12.48 -10.77
C VAL A 342 19.34 -11.47 -10.34
N ASP A 343 18.78 -11.62 -9.14
CA ASP A 343 17.86 -10.66 -8.53
C ASP A 343 18.50 -9.25 -8.45
N ALA A 344 19.74 -9.18 -7.94
CA ALA A 344 20.53 -7.95 -7.94
C ALA A 344 20.78 -7.41 -9.36
N ARG A 345 21.04 -8.28 -10.35
CA ARG A 345 21.32 -7.84 -11.73
C ARG A 345 20.07 -7.32 -12.45
N LEU A 346 18.89 -7.91 -12.18
CA LEU A 346 17.62 -7.38 -12.68
C LEU A 346 17.36 -5.98 -12.10
N GLY A 347 17.55 -5.79 -10.79
CA GLY A 347 17.44 -4.47 -10.14
C GLY A 347 18.42 -3.42 -10.71
N GLU A 348 19.68 -3.79 -10.99
CA GLU A 348 20.64 -2.91 -11.68
C GLU A 348 20.17 -2.51 -13.09
N ILE A 349 19.47 -3.41 -13.80
CA ILE A 349 18.95 -3.15 -15.15
C ILE A 349 17.70 -2.27 -15.08
N GLU A 350 16.79 -2.51 -14.15
CA GLU A 350 15.61 -1.66 -13.93
C GLU A 350 16.01 -0.22 -13.56
N GLU A 351 16.94 -0.03 -12.61
CA GLU A 351 17.44 1.31 -12.24
C GLU A 351 18.13 2.02 -13.42
N ALA A 352 18.88 1.29 -14.25
CA ALA A 352 19.51 1.85 -15.45
C ALA A 352 18.51 2.21 -16.56
N LEU A 353 17.44 1.43 -16.72
CA LEU A 353 16.35 1.73 -17.67
C LEU A 353 15.54 2.95 -17.19
N ASP A 354 15.15 3.02 -15.91
CA ASP A 354 14.46 4.18 -15.33
C ASP A 354 15.30 5.46 -15.44
N ALA A 355 16.62 5.39 -15.26
CA ALA A 355 17.54 6.51 -15.49
C ALA A 355 17.59 6.99 -16.95
N LEU A 356 17.37 6.09 -17.92
CA LEU A 356 17.28 6.42 -19.35
C LEU A 356 15.89 6.95 -19.75
N GLU A 357 14.82 6.63 -19.02
CA GLU A 357 13.46 7.12 -19.33
C GLU A 357 13.08 8.40 -18.56
N SER A 358 13.66 8.66 -17.38
CA SER A 358 13.41 9.84 -16.53
C SER A 358 14.10 11.14 -17.01
N ARG A 359 13.99 11.45 -18.31
CA ARG A 359 14.72 12.53 -18.98
C ARG A 359 14.31 13.95 -18.51
N PRO A 360 15.28 14.86 -18.25
CA PRO A 360 14.98 16.27 -17.98
C PRO A 360 14.27 16.99 -19.13
N MET A 361 13.32 17.86 -18.80
CA MET A 361 12.70 18.79 -19.75
C MET A 361 13.60 20.01 -19.95
N ILE A 362 13.95 20.32 -21.20
CA ILE A 362 14.59 21.59 -21.59
C ILE A 362 13.51 22.66 -21.78
N TYR A 363 13.81 23.87 -21.31
CA TYR A 363 13.01 25.06 -21.52
C TYR A 363 13.84 26.10 -22.28
N ALA A 364 13.20 26.98 -23.05
CA ALA A 364 13.91 28.04 -23.73
C ALA A 364 14.32 29.14 -22.73
N ALA A 365 15.47 29.79 -22.94
CA ALA A 365 16.02 30.75 -21.98
C ALA A 365 15.09 31.95 -21.70
N ASP A 366 14.26 32.36 -22.68
CA ASP A 366 13.24 33.39 -22.53
C ASP A 366 12.02 32.93 -21.70
N GLN A 367 11.80 31.61 -21.60
CA GLN A 367 10.77 31.01 -20.76
C GLN A 367 11.25 30.85 -19.32
N MET A 368 12.51 30.41 -19.14
CA MET A 368 13.16 30.28 -17.83
C MET A 368 13.27 31.64 -17.11
N ALA A 369 13.60 32.69 -17.86
CA ALA A 369 13.67 34.08 -17.37
C ALA A 369 12.32 34.67 -16.90
N ARG A 370 11.19 33.97 -17.05
CA ARG A 370 9.85 34.36 -16.58
C ARG A 370 9.12 33.29 -15.77
N ALA A 371 9.79 32.20 -15.44
CA ALA A 371 9.24 31.10 -14.67
C ALA A 371 10.16 30.70 -13.52
N GLY A 372 9.64 29.92 -12.58
CA GLY A 372 10.40 29.38 -11.46
C GLY A 372 10.23 27.88 -11.25
N VAL A 373 10.80 27.44 -10.15
CA VAL A 373 10.95 26.03 -9.78
C VAL A 373 10.55 25.82 -8.32
N PHE A 374 9.74 24.79 -8.05
CA PHE A 374 9.54 24.28 -6.70
C PHE A 374 10.52 23.15 -6.42
N VAL A 375 11.21 23.22 -5.28
CA VAL A 375 12.19 22.22 -4.84
C VAL A 375 11.75 21.67 -3.49
N SER A 376 11.49 20.37 -3.42
CA SER A 376 11.03 19.68 -2.22
C SER A 376 11.52 18.24 -2.13
N ILE A 377 11.03 17.48 -1.14
CA ILE A 377 11.49 16.12 -0.84
C ILE A 377 10.33 15.13 -1.03
N ARG A 378 10.55 14.08 -1.84
CA ARG A 378 9.61 12.96 -2.05
C ARG A 378 9.52 12.07 -0.81
N HIS A 379 8.56 11.14 -0.78
CA HIS A 379 8.39 10.22 0.36
C HIS A 379 9.61 9.30 0.58
N ASP A 380 10.25 8.89 -0.50
CA ASP A 380 11.50 8.11 -0.56
C ASP A 380 12.77 8.90 -0.14
N GLY A 381 12.67 10.21 0.10
CA GLY A 381 13.80 11.08 0.42
C GLY A 381 14.57 11.62 -0.80
N GLN A 382 14.16 11.34 -2.03
CA GLN A 382 14.73 11.95 -3.24
C GLN A 382 14.26 13.40 -3.42
N LEU A 383 15.03 14.17 -4.19
CA LEU A 383 14.74 15.57 -4.50
C LEU A 383 13.64 15.67 -5.57
N ALA A 384 12.50 16.26 -5.23
CA ALA A 384 11.47 16.68 -6.19
C ALA A 384 11.81 18.08 -6.72
N VAL A 385 12.01 18.20 -8.04
CA VAL A 385 12.30 19.48 -8.70
C VAL A 385 11.28 19.73 -9.80
N GLU A 386 10.23 20.49 -9.48
CA GLU A 386 9.16 20.81 -10.43
C GLU A 386 9.44 22.15 -11.13
N ARG A 387 9.90 22.05 -12.39
CA ARG A 387 10.32 23.19 -13.22
C ARG A 387 9.17 23.80 -14.03
N GLY A 388 9.28 25.10 -14.30
CA GLY A 388 8.51 25.77 -15.35
C GLY A 388 7.18 26.39 -14.92
N TYR A 389 7.03 26.89 -13.70
CA TYR A 389 5.81 27.59 -13.25
C TYR A 389 5.93 29.11 -13.40
N VAL A 390 4.99 29.74 -14.11
CA VAL A 390 4.87 31.19 -14.25
C VAL A 390 3.83 31.69 -13.23
N ARG A 391 4.20 32.66 -12.38
CA ARG A 391 3.25 33.34 -11.48
C ARG A 391 2.43 34.37 -12.25
N SER A 392 1.23 34.70 -11.76
CA SER A 392 0.38 35.72 -12.40
C SER A 392 1.00 37.12 -12.47
N GLU A 393 1.90 37.46 -11.55
CA GLU A 393 2.73 38.67 -11.57
C GLU A 393 3.88 38.65 -12.60
N ASP A 394 4.19 37.47 -13.15
CA ASP A 394 5.30 37.23 -14.09
C ASP A 394 4.84 37.07 -15.55
N GLU A 395 3.52 37.14 -15.80
CA GLU A 395 2.94 37.03 -17.14
C GLU A 395 3.22 38.28 -17.99
N VAL A 396 3.46 38.09 -19.29
CA VAL A 396 3.70 39.20 -20.22
C VAL A 396 2.35 39.77 -20.65
N VAL A 397 2.05 40.99 -20.21
CA VAL A 397 0.89 41.75 -20.69
C VAL A 397 1.16 42.23 -22.12
N GLU A 398 0.79 41.43 -23.11
CA GLU A 398 0.78 41.85 -24.51
C GLU A 398 -0.34 42.87 -24.73
N GLY A 399 0.00 44.04 -25.26
CA GLY A 399 -1.00 45.08 -25.52
C GLY A 399 -0.43 46.39 -26.03
N GLN A 400 -0.17 46.48 -27.33
CA GLN A 400 -0.44 47.65 -28.19
C GLN A 400 0.12 47.46 -29.61
N GLU A 401 -0.76 47.29 -30.60
CA GLU A 401 -0.61 47.96 -31.89
C GLU A 401 -1.99 48.20 -32.52
N GLY A 402 -2.14 49.27 -33.30
CA GLY A 402 -3.43 49.82 -33.71
C GLY A 402 -3.67 49.88 -35.22
N ASP A 403 -4.95 49.85 -35.58
CA ASP A 403 -5.55 50.05 -36.92
C ASP A 403 -4.77 50.95 -37.90
N GLY A 404 -4.61 50.52 -39.17
CA GLY A 404 -3.64 51.16 -40.09
C GLY A 404 -3.57 50.80 -41.59
N ALA A 405 -4.59 50.17 -42.21
CA ALA A 405 -4.89 50.17 -43.66
C ALA A 405 -3.82 49.83 -44.77
N GLN A 406 -4.17 48.84 -45.60
CA GLN A 406 -4.01 48.78 -47.09
C GLN A 406 -2.60 48.75 -47.79
N GLY A 407 -2.22 47.59 -48.31
CA GLY A 407 -2.51 47.25 -49.73
C GLY A 407 -1.38 47.14 -50.78
N ALA A 408 -1.29 45.95 -51.41
CA ALA A 408 -0.75 45.66 -52.78
C ALA A 408 0.77 45.87 -53.05
N SER A 409 1.45 45.28 -54.05
CA SER A 409 1.29 44.05 -54.89
C SER A 409 2.49 43.97 -55.89
N VAL A 410 2.96 42.89 -56.53
CA VAL A 410 2.86 41.40 -56.52
C VAL A 410 4.01 40.88 -57.46
N GLU A 411 4.11 39.56 -57.74
CA GLU A 411 5.02 38.86 -58.70
C GLU A 411 6.44 38.49 -58.19
N GLY A 412 6.93 37.25 -58.37
CA GLY A 412 6.28 36.02 -58.88
C GLY A 412 7.27 34.84 -59.11
N GLY A 413 6.78 33.59 -59.10
CA GLY A 413 7.56 32.39 -59.46
C GLY A 413 7.11 31.06 -58.83
N GLU A 414 6.40 30.23 -59.59
CA GLU A 414 5.95 28.84 -59.27
C GLU A 414 6.73 27.79 -60.12
N PRO A 415 6.56 26.44 -60.00
CA PRO A 415 5.55 25.65 -59.25
C PRO A 415 6.10 24.45 -58.39
N GLY A 416 5.24 23.73 -57.63
CA GLY A 416 5.70 22.57 -56.82
C GLY A 416 4.72 21.64 -56.06
N SER A 417 3.54 21.30 -56.62
CA SER A 417 2.66 20.13 -56.30
C SER A 417 2.54 19.52 -54.86
N VAL A 418 1.32 19.65 -54.33
CA VAL A 418 0.56 18.88 -53.31
C VAL A 418 0.88 17.37 -53.07
N GLN A 419 0.94 16.95 -51.79
CA GLN A 419 0.36 15.72 -51.17
C GLN A 419 0.40 15.91 -49.63
N ARG A 420 -0.66 15.85 -48.79
CA ARG A 420 -1.77 14.90 -48.51
C ARG A 420 -1.36 13.63 -47.71
N ALA A 421 -2.17 13.29 -46.71
CA ALA A 421 -1.84 12.36 -45.61
C ALA A 421 -2.01 10.86 -45.95
N VAL A 422 -1.51 9.99 -45.06
CA VAL A 422 -1.71 8.53 -45.05
C VAL A 422 -1.98 8.05 -43.62
N ILE A 423 -2.93 7.13 -43.46
CA ILE A 423 -3.23 6.34 -42.25
C ILE A 423 -3.17 4.87 -42.67
N THR A 424 -2.62 3.95 -41.85
CA THR A 424 -3.00 2.52 -41.86
C THR A 424 -2.60 1.79 -40.57
N VAL A 425 -3.29 0.68 -40.29
CA VAL A 425 -3.19 -0.16 -39.07
C VAL A 425 -3.03 -1.64 -39.47
N GLY A 426 -2.42 -2.46 -38.61
CA GLY A 426 -2.50 -3.93 -38.63
C GLY A 426 -1.23 -4.62 -38.08
N GLY A 427 -1.27 -5.71 -37.30
CA GLY A 427 -2.40 -6.44 -36.71
C GLY A 427 -2.42 -7.94 -37.08
N ALA A 428 -2.49 -8.83 -36.07
CA ALA A 428 -2.86 -10.25 -36.21
C ALA A 428 -3.04 -10.94 -34.83
N ALA A 429 -3.85 -12.01 -34.78
CA ALA A 429 -3.94 -12.99 -33.69
C ALA A 429 -4.23 -14.39 -34.30
N PRO A 430 -3.97 -15.47 -33.55
CA PRO A 430 -4.89 -16.63 -33.49
C PRO A 430 -5.18 -17.04 -32.03
N GLU A 431 -6.41 -17.33 -31.57
CA GLU A 431 -7.39 -18.40 -31.90
C GLU A 431 -7.32 -19.62 -30.93
N THR A 432 -8.41 -20.40 -30.86
CA THR A 432 -8.80 -21.30 -29.75
C THR A 432 -9.45 -22.59 -30.25
N GLU A 433 -9.46 -23.65 -29.43
CA GLU A 433 -10.26 -24.88 -29.68
C GLU A 433 -11.56 -24.94 -28.84
N GLU A 434 -12.47 -25.86 -29.21
CA GLU A 434 -13.89 -25.89 -28.82
C GLU A 434 -14.24 -27.03 -27.83
N ASP A 435 -15.43 -26.97 -27.21
CA ASP A 435 -16.02 -28.10 -26.47
C ASP A 435 -17.57 -28.08 -26.49
N GLU A 436 -18.21 -29.25 -26.26
CA GLU A 436 -19.50 -29.66 -26.86
C GLU A 436 -20.82 -28.95 -26.40
N GLU A 437 -21.92 -29.32 -27.08
CA GLU A 437 -23.27 -28.75 -26.99
C GLU A 437 -24.06 -29.15 -25.72
N VAL A 438 -24.88 -28.23 -25.21
CA VAL A 438 -25.99 -28.49 -24.28
C VAL A 438 -27.15 -27.60 -24.70
N GLU A 439 -28.39 -28.09 -24.67
CA GLU A 439 -29.61 -27.34 -25.04
C GLU A 439 -30.01 -26.23 -24.04
N THR A 440 -29.09 -25.79 -23.16
CA THR A 440 -29.29 -24.60 -22.34
C THR A 440 -28.83 -23.36 -23.11
N ILE A 441 -29.71 -22.36 -23.14
CA ILE A 441 -29.43 -21.06 -23.76
C ILE A 441 -28.37 -20.34 -22.90
N ARG A 442 -27.10 -20.50 -23.29
CA ARG A 442 -25.96 -19.88 -22.60
C ARG A 442 -26.11 -18.34 -22.60
N PRO A 443 -25.67 -17.63 -21.53
CA PRO A 443 -25.69 -16.17 -21.50
C PRO A 443 -24.83 -15.58 -22.63
N LEU A 444 -25.10 -14.32 -22.98
CA LEU A 444 -24.31 -13.61 -23.99
C LEU A 444 -22.84 -13.49 -23.53
N PRO A 445 -21.84 -13.70 -24.41
CA PRO A 445 -20.43 -13.55 -24.05
C PRO A 445 -20.13 -12.14 -23.51
N ASP A 446 -19.32 -12.03 -22.45
CA ASP A 446 -19.02 -10.74 -21.78
C ASP A 446 -18.65 -9.63 -22.78
N ARG A 447 -17.77 -9.96 -23.75
CA ARG A 447 -17.35 -9.04 -24.80
C ARG A 447 -18.50 -8.54 -25.67
N LEU A 448 -19.46 -9.40 -26.02
CA LEU A 448 -20.64 -9.00 -26.78
C LEU A 448 -21.56 -8.10 -25.95
N VAL A 449 -21.68 -8.35 -24.65
CA VAL A 449 -22.44 -7.45 -23.74
C VAL A 449 -21.74 -6.09 -23.64
N SER A 450 -20.40 -6.05 -23.55
CA SER A 450 -19.62 -4.80 -23.60
C SER A 450 -19.79 -4.07 -24.93
N GLU A 451 -19.71 -4.76 -26.07
CA GLU A 451 -19.89 -4.17 -27.41
C GLU A 451 -21.31 -3.60 -27.60
N LEU A 452 -22.36 -4.33 -27.18
CA LEU A 452 -23.75 -3.85 -27.20
C LEU A 452 -23.94 -2.64 -26.26
N THR A 453 -23.42 -2.70 -25.03
CA THR A 453 -23.53 -1.58 -24.08
C THR A 453 -22.64 -0.38 -24.44
N ALA A 454 -21.63 -0.54 -25.30
CA ALA A 454 -20.92 0.57 -25.93
C ALA A 454 -21.83 1.32 -26.92
N HIS A 455 -22.57 0.62 -27.80
CA HIS A 455 -23.59 1.25 -28.65
C HIS A 455 -24.64 1.99 -27.80
N ARG A 456 -25.13 1.36 -26.71
CA ARG A 456 -26.08 1.99 -25.78
C ARG A 456 -25.50 3.23 -25.09
N THR A 457 -24.22 3.18 -24.70
CA THR A 457 -23.52 4.32 -24.11
C THR A 457 -23.43 5.46 -25.11
N LEU A 458 -23.01 5.21 -26.35
CA LEU A 458 -22.88 6.23 -27.40
C LEU A 458 -24.24 6.91 -27.71
N ALA A 459 -25.30 6.12 -27.83
CA ALA A 459 -26.66 6.64 -28.02
C ALA A 459 -27.17 7.45 -26.81
N LEU A 460 -26.81 7.05 -25.58
CA LEU A 460 -27.06 7.85 -24.37
C LEU A 460 -26.28 9.16 -24.35
N ARG A 461 -25.04 9.21 -24.85
CA ARG A 461 -24.29 10.48 -24.99
C ARG A 461 -25.01 11.42 -25.95
N ASP A 462 -25.36 10.93 -27.14
CA ASP A 462 -26.09 11.70 -28.16
C ASP A 462 -27.45 12.22 -27.64
N ALA A 463 -28.20 11.37 -26.93
CA ALA A 463 -29.49 11.73 -26.33
C ALA A 463 -29.35 12.74 -25.17
N VAL A 464 -28.32 12.64 -24.32
CA VAL A 464 -28.06 13.60 -23.24
C VAL A 464 -27.55 14.94 -23.78
N ALA A 465 -26.66 14.93 -24.78
CA ALA A 465 -26.18 16.14 -25.46
C ALA A 465 -27.32 16.93 -26.11
N THR A 466 -28.35 16.23 -26.60
CA THR A 466 -29.54 16.82 -27.25
C THR A 466 -30.64 17.22 -26.24
N ASN A 467 -30.44 16.99 -24.94
CA ASN A 467 -31.41 17.33 -23.88
C ASN A 467 -30.76 18.14 -22.73
N PRO A 468 -30.51 19.45 -22.91
CA PRO A 468 -29.75 20.25 -21.93
C PRO A 468 -30.29 20.27 -20.51
N HIS A 469 -31.62 20.29 -20.35
CA HIS A 469 -32.26 20.19 -19.03
C HIS A 469 -31.95 18.84 -18.34
N VAL A 470 -31.89 17.74 -19.10
CA VAL A 470 -31.57 16.41 -18.56
C VAL A 470 -30.09 16.31 -18.22
N ALA A 471 -29.21 16.88 -19.04
CA ALA A 471 -27.77 16.94 -18.75
C ALA A 471 -27.46 17.73 -17.48
N MET A 472 -28.05 18.93 -17.31
CA MET A 472 -27.94 19.71 -16.08
C MET A 472 -28.54 18.96 -14.87
N THR A 473 -29.69 18.30 -15.04
CA THR A 473 -30.29 17.48 -13.97
C THR A 473 -29.39 16.32 -13.55
N ALA A 474 -28.72 15.66 -14.51
CA ALA A 474 -27.77 14.59 -14.23
C ALA A 474 -26.51 15.10 -13.50
N LEU A 475 -25.94 16.21 -13.96
CA LEU A 475 -24.79 16.87 -13.31
C LEU A 475 -25.14 17.30 -11.87
N LEU A 476 -26.26 17.98 -11.68
CA LEU A 476 -26.73 18.40 -10.35
C LEU A 476 -27.01 17.21 -9.45
N HIS A 477 -27.64 16.14 -9.96
CA HIS A 477 -27.86 14.89 -9.20
C HIS A 477 -26.53 14.27 -8.73
N ARG A 478 -25.47 14.29 -9.56
CA ARG A 478 -24.15 13.80 -9.17
C ARG A 478 -23.49 14.70 -8.12
N LEU A 479 -23.49 16.01 -8.32
CA LEU A 479 -22.93 16.98 -7.36
C LEU A 479 -23.64 16.92 -6.01
N VAL A 480 -24.98 16.83 -6.00
CA VAL A 480 -25.76 16.68 -4.76
C VAL A 480 -25.51 15.34 -4.07
N THR A 481 -25.33 14.26 -4.84
CA THR A 481 -24.96 12.94 -4.29
C THR A 481 -23.60 13.01 -3.60
N ASP A 482 -22.57 13.56 -4.24
CA ASP A 482 -21.22 13.58 -3.68
C ASP A 482 -21.04 14.57 -2.53
N CYS A 483 -21.75 15.71 -2.55
CA CYS A 483 -21.65 16.71 -1.48
C CYS A 483 -22.51 16.38 -0.24
N PHE A 484 -23.60 15.61 -0.38
CA PHE A 484 -24.59 15.44 0.71
C PHE A 484 -24.96 14.00 1.07
N LEU A 485 -24.60 12.97 0.28
CA LEU A 485 -24.96 11.57 0.57
C LEU A 485 -23.71 10.74 0.98
N PRO A 486 -23.57 10.33 2.25
CA PRO A 486 -22.32 9.78 2.81
C PRO A 486 -21.93 8.36 2.34
N HIS A 487 -22.61 7.81 1.33
CA HIS A 487 -22.39 6.45 0.80
C HIS A 487 -22.49 6.42 -0.75
N SER A 488 -21.83 7.36 -1.43
CA SER A 488 -21.77 7.45 -2.91
C SER A 488 -20.92 6.31 -3.50
N ALA A 489 -21.56 5.21 -3.94
CA ALA A 489 -20.95 4.30 -4.91
C ALA A 489 -20.84 5.01 -6.29
N ARG A 490 -19.85 4.63 -7.11
CA ARG A 490 -19.68 5.23 -8.45
C ARG A 490 -20.94 5.01 -9.29
N GLY A 491 -21.43 6.09 -9.91
CA GLY A 491 -22.70 6.12 -10.66
C GLY A 491 -22.54 5.91 -12.17
N CYS A 492 -23.60 6.22 -12.91
CA CYS A 492 -23.56 6.33 -14.38
C CYS A 492 -22.91 7.64 -14.87
N LEU A 493 -22.93 8.68 -14.02
CA LEU A 493 -22.18 9.90 -14.20
C LEU A 493 -21.05 9.97 -13.16
N GLU A 494 -19.82 10.08 -13.64
CA GLU A 494 -18.65 10.44 -12.83
C GLU A 494 -18.28 11.88 -13.20
N ALA A 495 -18.25 12.80 -12.22
CA ALA A 495 -18.09 14.24 -12.47
C ALA A 495 -16.63 14.66 -12.68
N GLN A 496 -15.97 14.03 -13.65
CA GLN A 496 -14.67 14.45 -14.20
C GLN A 496 -14.74 14.31 -15.73
N VAL A 497 -14.63 15.42 -16.47
CA VAL A 497 -14.63 15.36 -17.94
C VAL A 497 -13.29 14.77 -18.40
N ARG A 498 -13.33 13.50 -18.80
CA ARG A 498 -12.27 12.78 -19.49
C ARG A 498 -12.89 12.09 -20.69
N GLU A 499 -12.20 12.13 -21.84
CA GLU A 499 -12.62 11.33 -22.98
C GLU A 499 -12.45 9.84 -22.64
N VAL A 500 -13.50 9.05 -22.84
CA VAL A 500 -13.47 7.60 -22.63
C VAL A 500 -13.44 6.92 -23.99
N HIS A 501 -12.24 6.53 -24.42
CA HIS A 501 -12.05 5.74 -25.63
C HIS A 501 -12.56 4.30 -25.43
N PHE A 502 -13.20 3.72 -26.45
CA PHE A 502 -13.83 2.40 -26.35
C PHE A 502 -12.82 1.26 -26.65
N PRO A 503 -12.54 0.34 -25.71
CA PRO A 503 -11.52 -0.72 -25.88
C PRO A 503 -11.98 -1.90 -26.76
N ALA A 504 -13.28 -2.01 -27.03
CA ALA A 504 -13.85 -2.91 -28.01
C ALA A 504 -14.88 -2.15 -28.84
N GLN A 505 -14.85 -2.31 -30.16
CA GLN A 505 -15.68 -1.56 -31.11
C GLN A 505 -16.14 -2.49 -32.23
N ALA A 506 -17.34 -2.25 -32.76
CA ALA A 506 -17.78 -2.84 -34.02
C ALA A 506 -17.25 -2.01 -35.20
N GLU A 507 -16.98 -2.65 -36.35
CA GLU A 507 -16.38 -1.99 -37.52
C GLU A 507 -17.26 -0.88 -38.12
N ASP A 508 -18.57 -0.93 -37.87
CA ASP A 508 -19.57 0.06 -38.28
C ASP A 508 -19.84 1.17 -37.24
N LEU A 509 -19.22 1.12 -36.05
CA LEU A 509 -19.52 2.03 -34.94
C LEU A 509 -19.29 3.51 -35.31
N GLY A 510 -18.17 3.81 -35.98
CA GLY A 510 -17.84 5.16 -36.47
C GLY A 510 -18.72 5.63 -37.63
N GLU A 511 -19.42 4.73 -38.32
CA GLU A 511 -20.38 5.09 -39.37
C GLU A 511 -21.79 5.33 -38.84
N SER A 512 -22.05 5.05 -37.55
CA SER A 512 -23.36 5.24 -36.93
C SER A 512 -23.85 6.70 -36.95
N ALA A 513 -25.17 6.89 -36.94
CA ALA A 513 -25.79 8.21 -36.92
C ALA A 513 -25.34 9.05 -35.70
N SER A 514 -25.26 8.43 -34.52
CA SER A 514 -24.79 9.10 -33.30
C SER A 514 -23.30 9.44 -33.31
N ALA A 515 -22.44 8.60 -33.91
CA ALA A 515 -21.02 8.95 -34.07
C ALA A 515 -20.85 10.21 -34.94
N LYS A 516 -21.57 10.28 -36.06
CA LYS A 516 -21.60 11.46 -36.95
C LYS A 516 -22.20 12.68 -36.24
N SER A 517 -23.34 12.54 -35.58
CA SER A 517 -23.98 13.58 -34.75
C SER A 517 -23.04 14.16 -33.66
N ILE A 518 -22.23 13.31 -33.02
CA ILE A 518 -21.22 13.75 -32.03
C ILE A 518 -20.07 14.48 -32.72
N GLN A 519 -19.53 13.96 -33.83
CA GLN A 519 -18.45 14.59 -34.59
C GLN A 519 -18.88 15.95 -35.17
N ASP A 520 -20.03 16.01 -35.85
CA ASP A 520 -20.59 17.22 -36.46
C ASP A 520 -20.80 18.34 -35.43
N ARG A 521 -21.21 18.01 -34.20
CA ARG A 521 -21.30 18.97 -33.08
C ARG A 521 -19.94 19.37 -32.54
N HIS A 522 -19.01 18.43 -32.38
CA HIS A 522 -17.67 18.72 -31.86
C HIS A 522 -16.89 19.63 -32.81
N GLU A 523 -16.93 19.37 -34.12
CA GLU A 523 -16.35 20.25 -35.15
C GLU A 523 -17.02 21.63 -35.16
N ARG A 524 -18.36 21.69 -35.10
CA ARG A 524 -19.12 22.94 -35.03
C ARG A 524 -18.79 23.80 -33.81
N TRP A 525 -18.43 23.20 -32.67
CA TRP A 525 -17.94 23.94 -31.50
C TRP A 525 -16.46 24.29 -31.61
N GLY A 526 -15.63 23.41 -32.21
CA GLY A 526 -14.18 23.59 -32.34
C GLY A 526 -13.78 24.86 -33.11
N ASP A 527 -14.52 25.22 -34.15
CA ASP A 527 -14.32 26.47 -34.92
C ASP A 527 -14.68 27.76 -34.13
N HIS A 528 -15.25 27.64 -32.92
CA HIS A 528 -15.79 28.77 -32.14
C HIS A 528 -15.25 28.87 -30.71
N ILE A 529 -14.65 27.80 -30.16
CA ILE A 529 -14.04 27.78 -28.83
C ILE A 529 -12.67 28.49 -28.84
N PRO A 530 -12.46 29.56 -28.04
CA PRO A 530 -11.16 30.21 -27.94
C PRO A 530 -10.10 29.29 -27.29
N ALA A 531 -8.91 29.21 -27.90
CA ALA A 531 -7.79 28.42 -27.39
C ALA A 531 -7.02 29.08 -26.20
N ASN A 532 -7.52 30.21 -25.68
CA ASN A 532 -6.95 30.94 -24.55
C ASN A 532 -7.97 30.95 -23.40
N ASP A 533 -7.55 30.58 -22.19
CA ASP A 533 -8.41 30.35 -21.03
C ASP A 533 -9.23 31.58 -20.60
N ALA A 534 -8.61 32.77 -20.57
CA ALA A 534 -9.32 34.02 -20.25
C ALA A 534 -10.31 34.41 -21.36
N ALA A 535 -9.90 34.29 -22.63
CA ALA A 535 -10.79 34.54 -23.76
C ALA A 535 -11.95 33.52 -23.84
N LEU A 536 -11.72 32.28 -23.40
CA LEU A 536 -12.74 31.24 -23.29
C LEU A 536 -13.72 31.56 -22.15
N TRP A 537 -13.24 32.02 -20.99
CA TRP A 537 -14.09 32.47 -19.89
C TRP A 537 -14.98 33.65 -20.30
N ASP A 538 -14.39 34.69 -20.91
CA ASP A 538 -15.13 35.86 -21.36
C ASP A 538 -16.14 35.49 -22.47
N TRP A 539 -15.74 34.64 -23.43
CA TRP A 539 -16.65 34.12 -24.46
C TRP A 539 -17.81 33.31 -23.86
N LEU A 540 -17.56 32.45 -22.87
CA LEU A 540 -18.60 31.70 -22.14
C LEU A 540 -19.52 32.62 -21.33
N ALA A 541 -19.01 33.73 -20.79
CA ALA A 541 -19.79 34.73 -20.07
C ALA A 541 -20.69 35.54 -21.03
N ASP A 542 -20.21 35.84 -22.24
CA ASP A 542 -20.94 36.55 -23.29
C ASP A 542 -21.95 35.66 -24.06
N GLN A 543 -21.86 34.32 -23.98
CA GLN A 543 -22.90 33.43 -24.55
C GLN A 543 -24.24 33.60 -23.81
N ASP A 544 -25.35 33.41 -24.52
CA ASP A 544 -26.68 33.30 -23.90
C ASP A 544 -26.86 31.98 -23.14
N ASP A 545 -27.89 31.93 -22.28
CA ASP A 545 -28.11 30.78 -21.39
C ASP A 545 -28.51 29.50 -22.13
N ASP A 546 -29.18 29.59 -23.27
CA ASP A 546 -29.54 28.42 -24.09
C ASP A 546 -28.27 27.84 -24.74
N THR A 547 -27.43 28.69 -25.33
CA THR A 547 -26.13 28.33 -25.94
C THR A 547 -25.15 27.75 -24.90
N ARG A 548 -25.08 28.35 -23.69
CA ARG A 548 -24.34 27.80 -22.56
C ARG A 548 -24.86 26.42 -22.15
N MET A 549 -26.18 26.25 -22.11
CA MET A 549 -26.81 24.99 -21.73
C MET A 549 -26.59 23.88 -22.77
N GLU A 550 -26.65 24.18 -24.06
CA GLU A 550 -26.30 23.23 -25.14
C GLU A 550 -24.83 22.80 -25.06
N LEU A 551 -23.90 23.73 -24.86
CA LEU A 551 -22.48 23.42 -24.70
C LEU A 551 -22.21 22.60 -23.42
N LEU A 552 -22.83 22.95 -22.30
CA LEU A 552 -22.79 22.16 -21.06
C LEU A 552 -23.33 20.75 -21.28
N ALA A 553 -24.43 20.60 -22.02
CA ALA A 553 -25.03 19.31 -22.33
C ALA A 553 -24.09 18.42 -23.15
N HIS A 554 -23.44 18.99 -24.17
CA HIS A 554 -22.44 18.31 -24.96
C HIS A 554 -21.25 17.86 -24.08
N CYS A 555 -20.68 18.76 -23.27
CA CYS A 555 -19.58 18.44 -22.36
C CYS A 555 -19.94 17.37 -21.31
N VAL A 556 -21.11 17.47 -20.68
CA VAL A 556 -21.60 16.47 -19.69
C VAL A 556 -21.84 15.11 -20.35
N SER A 557 -22.26 15.08 -21.62
CA SER A 557 -22.55 13.82 -22.33
C SER A 557 -21.33 12.89 -22.42
N PHE A 558 -20.11 13.41 -22.54
CA PHE A 558 -18.89 12.61 -22.58
C PHE A 558 -18.65 11.84 -21.26
N GLY A 559 -19.11 12.38 -20.12
CA GLY A 559 -19.06 11.72 -18.81
C GLY A 559 -20.09 10.62 -18.59
N VAL A 560 -21.07 10.44 -19.51
CA VAL A 560 -22.07 9.37 -19.40
C VAL A 560 -21.42 8.02 -19.76
N ASN A 561 -21.58 7.04 -18.87
CA ASN A 561 -21.07 5.68 -19.04
C ASN A 561 -22.16 4.64 -18.69
N ALA A 562 -22.57 3.85 -19.68
CA ALA A 562 -23.50 2.72 -19.51
C ALA A 562 -22.84 1.37 -19.90
N LEU A 563 -21.51 1.33 -20.00
CA LEU A 563 -20.74 0.17 -20.44
C LEU A 563 -20.79 -0.95 -19.41
N HIS A 564 -21.00 -2.18 -19.88
CA HIS A 564 -20.80 -3.39 -19.09
C HIS A 564 -19.30 -3.72 -19.05
N GLU A 565 -18.70 -3.61 -17.86
CA GLU A 565 -17.32 -3.98 -17.59
C GLU A 565 -17.33 -5.10 -16.55
N LYS A 566 -16.77 -6.27 -16.88
CA LYS A 566 -16.82 -7.46 -16.02
C LYS A 566 -16.07 -7.18 -14.70
N PRO A 567 -16.71 -7.30 -13.52
CA PRO A 567 -16.05 -7.08 -12.25
C PRO A 567 -14.92 -8.08 -12.03
N ASN A 568 -13.72 -7.58 -11.68
CA ASN A 568 -12.55 -8.40 -11.37
C ASN A 568 -12.32 -8.42 -9.84
N PRO A 569 -12.54 -9.55 -9.14
CA PRO A 569 -12.34 -9.65 -7.69
C PRO A 569 -10.91 -9.37 -7.21
N TYR A 570 -9.93 -9.42 -8.11
CA TYR A 570 -8.51 -9.31 -7.79
C TYR A 570 -7.89 -7.94 -8.15
N SER A 571 -8.66 -7.00 -8.71
CA SER A 571 -8.18 -5.66 -9.04
C SER A 571 -8.74 -4.61 -8.09
N GLY A 572 -7.86 -3.98 -7.30
CA GLY A 572 -8.22 -2.85 -6.43
C GLY A 572 -8.64 -1.58 -7.16
N MET A 573 -8.48 -1.53 -8.49
CA MET A 573 -8.84 -0.38 -9.35
C MET A 573 -10.05 -0.67 -10.26
N GLY A 574 -10.56 -1.91 -10.28
CA GLY A 574 -11.67 -2.33 -11.14
C GLY A 574 -13.05 -1.91 -10.66
N VAL A 575 -14.05 -2.03 -11.54
CA VAL A 575 -15.47 -1.85 -11.19
C VAL A 575 -15.93 -3.04 -10.34
N SER A 576 -16.59 -2.78 -9.20
CA SER A 576 -17.24 -3.82 -8.39
C SER A 576 -18.63 -4.16 -8.93
N GLN A 577 -19.14 -5.36 -8.64
CA GLN A 577 -20.49 -5.76 -9.07
C GLN A 577 -21.55 -4.72 -8.65
N HIS A 578 -21.52 -4.26 -7.41
CA HIS A 578 -22.43 -3.24 -6.93
C HIS A 578 -22.32 -1.90 -7.69
N GLY A 579 -21.09 -1.48 -8.05
CA GLY A 579 -20.88 -0.30 -8.89
C GLY A 579 -21.43 -0.47 -10.32
N LEU A 580 -21.31 -1.67 -10.89
CA LEU A 580 -21.89 -2.01 -12.19
C LEU A 580 -23.43 -2.00 -12.16
N ASP A 581 -24.04 -2.59 -11.14
CA ASP A 581 -25.50 -2.59 -10.95
C ASP A 581 -26.06 -1.16 -10.79
N VAL A 582 -25.35 -0.31 -10.02
CA VAL A 582 -25.68 1.10 -9.84
C VAL A 582 -25.50 1.89 -11.14
N ARG A 583 -24.43 1.66 -11.90
CA ARG A 583 -24.20 2.28 -13.22
C ARG A 583 -25.36 1.96 -14.18
N LEU A 584 -25.70 0.70 -14.36
CA LEU A 584 -26.73 0.28 -15.32
C LEU A 584 -28.13 0.79 -14.93
N SER A 585 -28.49 0.72 -13.64
CA SER A 585 -29.79 1.25 -13.17
C SER A 585 -29.94 2.78 -13.28
N GLN A 586 -28.83 3.53 -13.23
CA GLN A 586 -28.82 4.97 -13.53
C GLN A 586 -28.83 5.25 -15.04
N ALA A 587 -28.22 4.39 -15.87
CA ALA A 587 -28.33 4.47 -17.33
C ALA A 587 -29.77 4.23 -17.81
N ASP A 588 -30.53 3.32 -17.20
CA ASP A 588 -31.97 3.17 -17.44
C ASP A 588 -32.77 4.44 -17.08
N ARG A 589 -32.36 5.15 -16.03
CA ARG A 589 -32.97 6.42 -15.62
C ARG A 589 -32.72 7.53 -16.66
N LEU A 590 -31.48 7.63 -17.18
CA LEU A 590 -31.15 8.58 -18.24
C LEU A 590 -31.86 8.24 -19.57
N ALA A 591 -31.94 6.97 -19.93
CA ALA A 591 -32.65 6.53 -21.14
C ALA A 591 -34.13 6.97 -21.12
N ARG A 592 -34.83 6.75 -19.99
CA ARG A 592 -36.20 7.24 -19.79
C ARG A 592 -36.29 8.77 -19.79
N ALA A 593 -35.36 9.46 -19.12
CA ALA A 593 -35.39 10.93 -19.04
C ALA A 593 -35.12 11.63 -20.37
N THR A 594 -34.37 11.01 -21.28
CA THR A 594 -34.08 11.53 -22.64
C THR A 594 -35.02 10.99 -23.72
N GLY A 595 -35.90 10.02 -23.40
CA GLY A 595 -36.75 9.34 -24.38
C GLY A 595 -35.97 8.48 -25.38
N LEU A 596 -34.82 7.93 -24.99
CA LEU A 596 -33.95 7.15 -25.89
C LEU A 596 -34.60 5.82 -26.30
N ASP A 597 -34.79 5.64 -27.60
CA ASP A 597 -35.11 4.35 -28.23
C ASP A 597 -33.97 3.94 -29.19
N MET A 598 -33.37 2.77 -28.95
CA MET A 598 -32.30 2.23 -29.79
C MET A 598 -32.77 1.88 -31.22
N VAL A 599 -34.06 1.56 -31.41
CA VAL A 599 -34.63 1.30 -32.74
C VAL A 599 -34.76 2.61 -33.52
N ALA A 600 -35.28 3.67 -32.90
CA ALA A 600 -35.37 5.00 -33.50
C ALA A 600 -33.99 5.62 -33.84
N VAL A 601 -32.95 5.33 -33.05
CA VAL A 601 -31.54 5.69 -33.34
C VAL A 601 -30.94 4.82 -34.48
N GLY A 602 -31.65 3.79 -34.94
CA GLY A 602 -31.30 2.98 -36.11
C GLY A 602 -30.49 1.72 -35.81
N TRP A 603 -30.39 1.29 -34.55
CA TRP A 603 -29.76 0.02 -34.21
C TRP A 603 -30.66 -1.15 -34.65
N ARG A 604 -30.06 -2.15 -35.29
CA ARG A 604 -30.72 -3.40 -35.72
C ARG A 604 -29.75 -4.58 -35.69
N PRO A 605 -30.23 -5.82 -35.49
CA PRO A 605 -29.38 -6.99 -35.45
C PRO A 605 -28.86 -7.34 -36.86
N THR A 606 -27.55 -7.45 -37.01
CA THR A 606 -26.87 -7.89 -38.23
C THR A 606 -25.96 -9.08 -37.94
N VAL A 607 -25.50 -9.79 -38.99
CA VAL A 607 -24.45 -10.81 -38.88
C VAL A 607 -23.20 -10.23 -38.22
N GLY A 608 -22.84 -8.97 -38.54
CA GLY A 608 -21.63 -8.31 -38.04
C GLY A 608 -21.68 -7.91 -36.57
N ASN A 609 -22.83 -7.43 -36.07
CA ASN A 609 -22.94 -6.88 -34.71
C ASN A 609 -23.52 -7.85 -33.66
N TYR A 610 -24.33 -8.85 -34.06
CA TYR A 610 -25.01 -9.75 -33.10
C TYR A 610 -25.18 -11.18 -33.62
N LEU A 611 -25.80 -11.36 -34.78
CA LEU A 611 -26.30 -12.67 -35.25
C LEU A 611 -25.18 -13.65 -35.61
N GLY A 612 -24.00 -13.17 -36.02
CA GLY A 612 -22.81 -14.01 -36.18
C GLY A 612 -22.12 -14.36 -34.85
N ARG A 613 -22.27 -13.52 -33.83
CA ARG A 613 -21.55 -13.58 -32.55
C ARG A 613 -22.22 -14.49 -31.51
N VAL A 614 -23.49 -14.86 -31.68
CA VAL A 614 -24.24 -15.75 -30.77
C VAL A 614 -24.31 -17.22 -31.26
N THR A 615 -24.88 -18.11 -30.46
CA THR A 615 -25.10 -19.54 -30.77
C THR A 615 -26.37 -19.75 -31.61
N LYS A 616 -26.50 -20.88 -32.33
CA LYS A 616 -27.72 -21.17 -33.11
C LYS A 616 -29.02 -21.04 -32.30
N PRO A 617 -29.15 -21.58 -31.07
CA PRO A 617 -30.37 -21.42 -30.28
C PRO A 617 -30.73 -19.96 -30.01
N ARG A 618 -29.74 -19.08 -29.74
CA ARG A 618 -29.95 -17.63 -29.58
C ARG A 618 -30.39 -16.93 -30.88
N ILE A 619 -29.97 -17.41 -32.06
CA ILE A 619 -30.48 -16.88 -33.35
C ILE A 619 -31.95 -17.29 -33.54
N ILE A 620 -32.27 -18.55 -33.28
CA ILE A 620 -33.63 -19.10 -33.41
C ILE A 620 -34.59 -18.41 -32.41
N GLU A 621 -34.13 -18.15 -31.19
CA GLU A 621 -34.86 -17.39 -30.17
C GLU A 621 -35.11 -15.94 -30.58
N ALA A 622 -34.09 -15.21 -31.04
CA ALA A 622 -34.25 -13.83 -31.50
C ALA A 622 -35.25 -13.73 -32.66
N VAL A 623 -35.22 -14.67 -33.61
CA VAL A 623 -36.18 -14.73 -34.73
C VAL A 623 -37.58 -15.17 -34.26
N ARG A 624 -37.69 -16.03 -33.25
CA ARG A 624 -38.99 -16.34 -32.62
C ARG A 624 -39.60 -15.12 -31.95
N GLU A 625 -38.83 -14.36 -31.17
CA GLU A 625 -39.28 -13.14 -30.50
C GLU A 625 -39.68 -12.04 -31.50
N GLY A 626 -38.83 -11.76 -32.51
CA GLY A 626 -39.05 -10.65 -33.45
C GLY A 626 -39.96 -10.96 -34.64
N ALA A 627 -39.99 -12.20 -35.12
CA ALA A 627 -40.69 -12.61 -36.34
C ALA A 627 -41.59 -13.86 -36.19
N GLY A 628 -41.70 -14.42 -34.98
CA GLY A 628 -42.60 -15.53 -34.64
C GLY A 628 -42.09 -16.93 -34.97
N ASP A 629 -42.73 -17.95 -34.39
CA ASP A 629 -42.32 -19.36 -34.50
C ASP A 629 -42.19 -19.88 -35.95
N TRP A 630 -43.03 -19.39 -36.87
CA TRP A 630 -42.95 -19.80 -38.28
C TRP A 630 -41.65 -19.33 -38.95
N ALA A 631 -41.18 -18.11 -38.62
CA ALA A 631 -39.90 -17.60 -39.11
C ALA A 631 -38.72 -18.35 -38.47
N ALA A 632 -38.84 -18.72 -37.18
CA ALA A 632 -37.83 -19.54 -36.50
C ALA A 632 -37.70 -20.95 -37.12
N GLN A 633 -38.82 -21.61 -37.42
CA GLN A 633 -38.86 -22.91 -38.11
C GLN A 633 -38.26 -22.86 -39.53
N LEU A 634 -38.38 -21.71 -40.21
CA LEU A 634 -37.81 -21.52 -41.55
C LEU A 634 -36.26 -21.55 -41.55
N ILE A 635 -35.61 -21.18 -40.44
CA ILE A 635 -34.14 -21.08 -40.34
C ILE A 635 -33.46 -22.18 -39.53
N ASP A 636 -34.20 -22.91 -38.68
CA ASP A 636 -33.69 -23.95 -37.76
C ASP A 636 -32.72 -24.95 -38.44
N HIS A 637 -33.08 -25.42 -39.63
CA HIS A 637 -32.32 -26.42 -40.39
C HIS A 637 -31.05 -25.87 -41.10
N LEU A 638 -30.73 -24.57 -40.97
CA LEU A 638 -29.62 -23.92 -41.67
C LEU A 638 -28.27 -24.04 -40.92
N LYS A 639 -27.16 -23.86 -41.65
CA LYS A 639 -25.83 -23.71 -41.06
C LYS A 639 -25.69 -22.32 -40.44
N LYS A 640 -24.90 -22.17 -39.36
CA LYS A 640 -24.82 -20.92 -38.55
C LYS A 640 -24.66 -19.65 -39.40
N GLY A 641 -23.75 -19.65 -40.36
CA GLY A 641 -23.49 -18.48 -41.22
C GLY A 641 -24.59 -18.13 -42.23
N ASP A 642 -25.47 -19.08 -42.56
CA ASP A 642 -26.62 -18.86 -43.46
C ASP A 642 -27.89 -18.55 -42.65
N MET A 643 -28.05 -19.24 -41.51
CA MET A 643 -29.04 -18.95 -40.46
C MET A 643 -28.95 -17.48 -40.00
N ALA A 644 -27.73 -16.98 -39.74
CA ALA A 644 -27.52 -15.59 -39.32
C ALA A 644 -27.91 -14.55 -40.40
N LYS A 645 -27.67 -14.84 -41.69
CA LYS A 645 -28.05 -13.96 -42.81
C LYS A 645 -29.56 -13.94 -43.04
N GLU A 646 -30.21 -15.10 -42.97
CA GLU A 646 -31.66 -15.19 -43.10
C GLU A 646 -32.36 -14.56 -41.89
N ALA A 647 -31.80 -14.72 -40.68
CA ALA A 647 -32.24 -14.02 -39.47
C ALA A 647 -32.11 -12.49 -39.59
N GLU A 648 -31.02 -11.96 -40.15
CA GLU A 648 -30.87 -10.53 -40.42
C GLU A 648 -31.99 -10.02 -41.35
N ARG A 649 -32.30 -10.77 -42.43
CA ARG A 649 -33.40 -10.41 -43.33
C ARG A 649 -34.78 -10.51 -42.66
N LEU A 650 -34.98 -11.46 -41.75
CA LEU A 650 -36.24 -11.66 -41.03
C LEU A 650 -36.46 -10.61 -39.91
N LEU A 651 -35.38 -10.09 -39.31
CA LEU A 651 -35.45 -9.12 -38.21
C LEU A 651 -35.36 -7.65 -38.66
N ALA A 652 -34.90 -7.38 -39.89
CA ALA A 652 -34.58 -6.04 -40.40
C ALA A 652 -35.66 -4.95 -40.21
N GLU A 653 -36.94 -5.31 -40.20
CA GLU A 653 -38.09 -4.38 -40.05
C GLU A 653 -38.92 -4.66 -38.78
N THR A 654 -38.45 -5.52 -37.87
CA THR A 654 -39.21 -5.96 -36.68
C THR A 654 -39.08 -5.06 -35.46
N GLY A 655 -38.05 -4.20 -35.43
CA GLY A 655 -37.69 -3.43 -34.23
C GLY A 655 -37.11 -4.29 -33.08
N TRP A 656 -36.76 -5.55 -33.32
CA TRP A 656 -36.20 -6.43 -32.28
C TRP A 656 -34.84 -5.94 -31.78
N LEU A 657 -34.67 -5.96 -30.44
CA LEU A 657 -33.44 -5.62 -29.74
C LEU A 657 -32.96 -6.80 -28.86
N PRO A 658 -31.65 -7.03 -28.71
CA PRO A 658 -31.11 -7.97 -27.73
C PRO A 658 -31.24 -7.43 -26.30
N GLU A 659 -31.24 -8.33 -25.32
CA GLU A 659 -31.48 -8.05 -23.88
C GLU A 659 -30.78 -6.77 -23.35
N PRO A 660 -29.47 -6.50 -23.60
CA PRO A 660 -28.78 -5.33 -23.02
C PRO A 660 -29.22 -3.97 -23.59
N LEU A 661 -29.90 -3.98 -24.75
CA LEU A 661 -30.43 -2.79 -25.43
C LEU A 661 -31.91 -2.53 -25.14
N ARG A 662 -32.62 -3.45 -24.48
CA ARG A 662 -34.03 -3.29 -24.10
C ARG A 662 -34.15 -2.28 -22.96
N MET A 663 -35.21 -1.47 -22.97
CA MET A 663 -35.64 -0.70 -21.80
C MET A 663 -36.23 -1.67 -20.76
N VAL A 664 -35.77 -1.59 -19.51
CA VAL A 664 -36.35 -2.36 -18.40
C VAL A 664 -37.42 -1.52 -17.72
N ASP A 665 -38.68 -1.72 -18.09
CA ASP A 665 -39.82 -1.13 -17.40
C ASP A 665 -40.06 -1.83 -16.05
N ARG A 666 -39.81 -1.09 -14.97
CA ARG A 666 -40.02 -1.57 -13.59
C ARG A 666 -41.48 -1.52 -13.12
N ASP A 667 -42.36 -0.87 -13.87
CA ASP A 667 -43.79 -0.81 -13.58
C ASP A 667 -44.58 -2.00 -14.13
N ALA A 668 -43.92 -2.88 -14.90
CA ALA A 668 -44.40 -4.23 -15.15
C ALA A 668 -44.33 -5.04 -13.84
N LYS A 669 -45.39 -4.95 -13.02
CA LYS A 669 -45.60 -5.87 -11.90
C LYS A 669 -45.45 -7.30 -12.41
N VAL A 670 -44.60 -8.08 -11.74
CA VAL A 670 -44.61 -9.53 -11.91
C VAL A 670 -45.89 -10.04 -11.26
N ASP A 671 -46.84 -10.49 -12.08
CA ASP A 671 -47.89 -11.39 -11.61
C ASP A 671 -47.23 -12.73 -11.25
N THR A 672 -46.68 -12.80 -10.03
CA THR A 672 -46.37 -14.07 -9.39
C THR A 672 -47.70 -14.69 -8.96
N ASP A 673 -48.07 -15.83 -9.56
CA ASP A 673 -49.20 -16.63 -9.12
C ASP A 673 -49.14 -16.83 -7.59
N ALA A 674 -50.11 -16.27 -6.89
CA ALA A 674 -50.29 -16.44 -5.46
C ALA A 674 -51.44 -17.44 -5.26
N ASP A 675 -51.09 -18.65 -4.80
CA ASP A 675 -52.03 -19.75 -4.56
C ASP A 675 -53.25 -19.36 -3.72
N ASP A 676 -54.37 -20.07 -3.93
CA ASP A 676 -55.64 -19.92 -3.20
C ASP A 676 -55.46 -19.77 -1.68
N LEU A 677 -55.84 -18.60 -1.14
CA LEU A 677 -56.16 -18.45 0.28
C LEU A 677 -57.67 -18.69 0.46
N PRO A 678 -58.08 -19.63 1.34
CA PRO A 678 -59.46 -20.09 1.40
C PRO A 678 -60.43 -19.07 1.99
N GLU A 679 -61.69 -19.18 1.56
CA GLU A 679 -62.89 -18.34 1.77
C GLU A 679 -63.36 -18.14 3.24
N PHE A 680 -62.47 -18.34 4.22
CA PHE A 680 -62.77 -18.32 5.67
C PHE A 680 -62.47 -16.98 6.36
N LEU A 681 -61.74 -16.06 5.73
CA LEU A 681 -61.27 -14.80 6.33
C LEU A 681 -61.94 -13.54 5.76
N VAL A 682 -63.18 -13.66 5.28
CA VAL A 682 -63.99 -12.53 4.77
C VAL A 682 -65.30 -12.44 5.55
N ASP A 683 -65.21 -11.83 6.73
CA ASP A 683 -66.29 -11.30 7.60
C ASP A 683 -65.60 -10.67 8.83
N ASP A 684 -66.06 -9.60 9.46
CA ASP A 684 -67.09 -8.61 9.10
C ASP A 684 -66.77 -7.33 9.94
N GLY A 685 -67.24 -6.14 9.54
CA GLY A 685 -67.06 -4.92 10.34
C GLY A 685 -66.93 -3.60 9.58
N GLU A 686 -67.98 -3.22 8.84
CA GLU A 686 -68.26 -1.79 8.64
C GLU A 686 -68.81 -1.18 9.95
N ASP A 687 -68.39 0.04 10.29
CA ASP A 687 -69.19 0.98 11.09
C ASP A 687 -68.72 2.40 10.75
N GLU A 688 -69.67 3.26 10.40
CA GLU A 688 -69.47 4.71 10.21
C GLU A 688 -69.33 5.37 11.62
N GLU A 689 -69.08 6.66 11.85
CA GLU A 689 -69.55 7.88 11.21
C GLU A 689 -68.86 9.06 11.94
N ALA A 690 -68.48 10.16 11.25
CA ALA A 690 -68.28 11.50 11.85
C ALA A 690 -67.94 12.57 10.79
N THR A 691 -68.93 13.32 10.34
CA THR A 691 -68.75 14.59 9.61
C THR A 691 -68.58 15.76 10.57
N GLU A 692 -67.81 16.79 10.20
CA GLU A 692 -68.24 18.19 10.34
C GLU A 692 -67.37 19.11 9.45
N GLU A 693 -67.99 20.16 8.88
CA GLU A 693 -67.38 21.11 7.95
C GLU A 693 -67.29 22.52 8.56
N GLU A 694 -66.48 23.40 7.94
CA GLU A 694 -66.47 24.88 8.03
C GLU A 694 -66.52 25.58 9.40
N ASP A 695 -65.45 26.31 9.75
CA ASP A 695 -65.57 27.76 9.95
C ASP A 695 -64.23 28.47 9.59
N ALA A 696 -64.23 29.81 9.45
CA ALA A 696 -63.30 30.50 8.58
C ALA A 696 -62.42 31.62 9.20
N GLN A 697 -61.42 32.05 8.41
CA GLN A 697 -60.72 33.34 8.40
C GLN A 697 -59.63 33.68 9.46
N SER A 698 -58.38 33.56 9.00
CA SER A 698 -57.29 34.56 9.10
C SER A 698 -56.66 34.94 10.46
N MET A 699 -55.33 34.77 10.58
CA MET A 699 -54.36 35.87 10.35
C MET A 699 -52.88 35.45 10.55
N VAL A 700 -52.05 35.77 9.55
CA VAL A 700 -50.64 36.25 9.61
C VAL A 700 -49.68 35.67 10.67
N ALA A 701 -48.70 34.86 10.23
CA ALA A 701 -47.26 35.06 10.50
C ALA A 701 -46.38 34.16 9.61
N ALA A 702 -45.22 34.69 9.19
CA ALA A 702 -44.02 34.01 8.64
C ALA A 702 -44.20 32.96 7.51
N GLU A 703 -43.75 33.31 6.30
CA GLU A 703 -42.32 33.19 5.96
C GLU A 703 -41.75 34.60 5.67
#